data_AF-A0A2U1RKF8-F1
#
_entry.id   AF-A0A2U1RKF8-F1
#
_cell.length_a   1.000
_cell.length_b   1.000
_cell.length_c   1.000
_cell.angle_alpha   90.00
_cell.angle_beta   90.00
_cell.angle_gamma   90.00
#
_symmetry.space_group_name_H-M   'P 1'
#
loop_
_entity.id
_entity.type
_entity.pdbx_description
1 polymer ?
#
loop_
_entity_poly.entity_id
_entity_poly.type
_entity_poly.pdbx_seq_one_letter_code
_entity_poly.pdbx_strand_id
1 'polypeptide(L)'
;MEKEEKESHQAGADPIEHEEIHDEDFQFVLRELLNAYRPILEEELSRASAPERLKEEAEKKPPSCEDELALANRIFERFFTEEVAVRLLPEEGRQLLGPIDRWRWCLLHIRCCIIFGWLVCRGPRTFRAFVYYLYRYWICVRQALGTPVSSPPTPEQRQDFQTLVQALAGAYKPYLTDQLATVEFPAGIPDEVLTGKIDCFEGEEAAAAIFERLLTVETAQALLGKEAFAAHSKESWFWFCRCWCLCAIRFGCCLARARGFIDVFRCLVFYRRCLRDCFRPLTCDIIKPAMNACAAEQFFPGPSVLGIEIVGTATGGFCDYYTLEWKAAGAPDSDYTSVPATIVYPGGAATGACGVVNGTLGYVNTAAAAIPDSITVRLCVFAVAGTGVPPCCDTVDFQIFRQRVWITGIEGVLVESPPGVLNPVSQLKTGGVVRSFGTALQIHGRAWVGKCAGREIKRYTLSYQPDFVVDPILGPWTQFWQVDYLTPLQRKEIQTLEFPLTSSWLFQPICLPPPFDAICFPKDWLLPTRWQSGRNFPNIPVAPQSFPVDPQVPAVVWASQQLPLVVNCQSGRYTIRLDVEDTMGDHYYDIQQVWFDNKEIHGQITQVAGVPPCATINLSDFAAPGANCAVPWPAELLGIAYDEYIEELNFVIPSDNFGGYGLWIKKDGAPDPGVPLPIPGPGAPPWGPPFVGTSRVGNPDTRCSTAVPPPGPIPPPPGVSGVLASFDMRRLDAVCNPVEPALTLNRGECCGYVVTLLVWDTSVCPSLGNDRHQIWHHFPICVCNDLPKT
;
A
#
# COMPACT_ATOMS: atom_id res chain seq x y z
N MET A 1 2.71 -52.67 62.23
CA MET A 1 3.58 -52.00 61.24
C MET A 1 2.77 -50.89 60.62
N GLU A 2 2.64 -49.79 61.34
CA GLU A 2 1.91 -48.58 60.94
C GLU A 2 2.60 -47.44 61.70
N LYS A 3 3.51 -46.75 61.02
CA LYS A 3 4.04 -45.40 61.29
C LYS A 3 5.38 -45.29 60.56
N GLU A 4 5.32 -44.85 59.31
CA GLU A 4 6.37 -44.09 58.60
C GLU A 4 5.90 -43.92 57.15
N GLU A 5 5.09 -42.87 56.92
CA GLU A 5 4.90 -42.21 55.61
C GLU A 5 3.88 -41.09 55.80
N LYS A 6 4.32 -39.98 56.39
CA LYS A 6 3.63 -38.69 56.32
C LYS A 6 4.56 -37.59 56.83
N GLU A 7 5.65 -37.37 56.12
CA GLU A 7 6.45 -36.15 56.24
C GLU A 7 7.32 -35.98 54.98
N SER A 8 6.67 -35.79 53.84
CA SER A 8 7.27 -35.16 52.67
C SER A 8 6.17 -34.40 51.93
N HIS A 9 6.13 -33.09 52.12
CA HIS A 9 5.60 -32.05 51.23
C HIS A 9 5.32 -30.77 52.03
N GLN A 10 6.40 -30.12 52.45
CA GLN A 10 6.41 -28.68 52.75
C GLN A 10 7.85 -28.19 52.58
N ALA A 11 8.25 -28.02 51.32
CA ALA A 11 9.47 -27.31 50.95
C ALA A 11 9.26 -26.77 49.53
N GLY A 12 8.99 -25.47 49.43
CA GLY A 12 8.72 -24.78 48.17
C GLY A 12 8.43 -23.30 48.37
N ALA A 13 9.13 -22.65 49.30
CA ALA A 13 9.32 -21.21 49.29
C ALA A 13 10.83 -20.99 49.12
N ASP A 14 11.21 -20.31 48.05
CA ASP A 14 12.61 -20.10 47.67
C ASP A 14 13.32 -19.28 48.78
N PRO A 15 14.53 -19.62 49.25
CA PRO A 15 15.17 -18.95 50.39
C PRO A 15 15.35 -17.42 50.23
N ILE A 16 15.32 -16.93 48.99
CA ILE A 16 15.43 -15.52 48.62
C ILE A 16 14.15 -14.72 48.99
N GLU A 17 12.98 -15.37 49.06
CA GLU A 17 11.70 -14.69 49.38
C GLU A 17 11.66 -14.11 50.79
N HIS A 18 12.40 -14.71 51.74
CA HIS A 18 12.38 -14.30 53.13
C HIS A 18 13.28 -13.10 53.44
N GLU A 19 14.40 -12.88 52.74
CA GLU A 19 15.30 -11.76 53.03
C GLU A 19 14.82 -10.42 52.45
N GLU A 20 14.18 -10.41 51.28
CA GLU A 20 13.80 -9.19 50.54
C GLU A 20 12.67 -8.39 51.20
N ILE A 21 11.80 -9.06 51.95
CA ILE A 21 10.69 -8.43 52.69
C ILE A 21 11.23 -7.74 53.96
N HIS A 22 12.38 -8.17 54.49
CA HIS A 22 12.99 -7.60 55.70
C HIS A 22 13.95 -6.44 55.42
N ASP A 23 14.18 -6.11 54.15
CA ASP A 23 14.98 -4.98 53.70
C ASP A 23 14.39 -3.62 54.15
N GLU A 24 15.24 -2.71 54.61
CA GLU A 24 14.82 -1.41 55.16
C GLU A 24 14.12 -0.54 54.10
N ASP A 25 14.59 -0.59 52.86
CA ASP A 25 13.99 0.15 51.75
C ASP A 25 12.61 -0.41 51.40
N PHE A 26 12.42 -1.74 51.43
CA PHE A 26 11.10 -2.36 51.28
C PHE A 26 10.11 -1.87 52.34
N GLN A 27 10.53 -1.93 53.60
CA GLN A 27 9.68 -1.59 54.73
C GLN A 27 9.28 -0.11 54.71
N PHE A 28 10.21 0.77 54.30
CA PHE A 28 9.91 2.17 54.06
C PHE A 28 8.83 2.34 52.97
N VAL A 29 9.02 1.72 51.80
CA VAL A 29 8.09 1.85 50.67
C VAL A 29 6.71 1.28 51.01
N LEU A 30 6.66 0.12 51.69
CA LEU A 30 5.41 -0.48 52.14
C LEU A 30 4.66 0.46 53.09
N ARG A 31 5.37 1.08 54.04
CA ARG A 31 4.76 2.04 54.97
C ARG A 31 4.17 3.24 54.24
N GLU A 32 4.88 3.81 53.29
CA GLU A 32 4.37 4.94 52.49
C GLU A 32 3.16 4.56 51.63
N LEU A 33 3.15 3.36 51.05
CA LEU A 33 2.00 2.84 50.30
C LEU A 33 0.76 2.72 51.20
N LEU A 34 0.91 2.12 52.38
CA LEU A 34 -0.18 1.98 53.35
C LEU A 34 -0.67 3.35 53.85
N ASN A 35 0.23 4.32 54.05
CA ASN A 35 -0.11 5.69 54.43
C ASN A 35 -0.89 6.43 53.34
N ALA A 36 -0.64 6.14 52.06
CA ALA A 36 -1.40 6.71 50.95
C ALA A 36 -2.85 6.20 50.89
N TYR A 37 -3.08 4.92 51.21
CA TYR A 37 -4.41 4.32 51.23
C TYR A 37 -5.23 4.65 52.48
N ARG A 38 -4.58 4.85 53.63
CA ARG A 38 -5.23 5.12 54.92
C ARG A 38 -6.37 6.16 54.86
N PRO A 39 -6.19 7.39 54.33
CA PRO A 39 -7.27 8.39 54.33
C PRO A 39 -8.48 7.97 53.49
N ILE A 40 -8.29 7.14 52.46
CA ILE A 40 -9.38 6.69 51.58
C ILE A 40 -10.19 5.62 52.29
N LEU A 41 -9.53 4.71 53.00
CA LEU A 41 -10.23 3.70 53.81
C LEU A 41 -10.99 4.33 54.97
N GLU A 42 -10.46 5.37 55.59
CA GLU A 42 -11.17 6.14 56.63
C GLU A 42 -12.44 6.81 56.06
N GLU A 43 -12.37 7.35 54.83
CA GLU A 43 -13.52 7.92 54.10
C GLU A 43 -14.58 6.85 53.79
N GLU A 44 -14.16 5.69 53.26
CA GLU A 44 -15.06 4.57 52.94
C GLU A 44 -15.67 3.92 54.19
N LEU A 45 -14.92 3.79 55.28
CA LEU A 45 -15.44 3.33 56.56
C LEU A 45 -16.48 4.30 57.13
N SER A 46 -16.24 5.60 56.98
CA SER A 46 -17.22 6.63 57.33
C SER A 46 -18.48 6.55 56.45
N ARG A 47 -18.38 6.25 55.15
CA ARG A 47 -19.53 6.02 54.27
C ARG A 47 -20.31 4.77 54.66
N ALA A 48 -19.62 3.68 54.98
CA ALA A 48 -20.23 2.41 55.40
C ALA A 48 -21.05 2.56 56.69
N SER A 49 -20.65 3.47 57.58
CA SER A 49 -21.40 3.79 58.81
C SER A 49 -22.63 4.69 58.60
N ALA A 50 -22.90 5.17 57.37
CA ALA A 50 -24.03 6.06 57.04
C ALA A 50 -24.78 5.64 55.74
N PRO A 51 -25.51 4.51 55.75
CA PRO A 51 -26.09 3.91 54.54
C PRO A 51 -27.07 4.81 53.78
N GLU A 52 -27.86 5.64 54.46
CA GLU A 52 -28.79 6.57 53.80
C GLU A 52 -28.07 7.69 53.04
N ARG A 53 -26.94 8.18 53.58
CA ARG A 53 -26.10 9.17 52.89
C ARG A 53 -25.41 8.57 51.67
N LEU A 54 -24.97 7.32 51.77
CA LEU A 54 -24.38 6.59 50.65
C LEU A 54 -25.39 6.41 49.50
N LYS A 55 -26.66 6.09 49.83
CA LYS A 55 -27.73 5.99 48.84
C LYS A 55 -27.98 7.33 48.14
N GLU A 56 -28.10 8.41 48.90
CA GLU A 56 -28.26 9.76 48.32
C GLU A 56 -27.07 10.16 47.44
N GLU A 57 -25.84 9.85 47.86
CA GLU A 57 -24.62 10.16 47.10
C GLU A 57 -24.58 9.36 45.79
N ALA A 58 -24.94 8.08 45.82
CA ALA A 58 -25.01 7.21 44.64
C ALA A 58 -26.10 7.61 43.64
N GLU A 59 -27.26 8.07 44.12
CA GLU A 59 -28.35 8.57 43.26
C GLU A 59 -28.04 9.93 42.64
N LYS A 60 -27.34 10.81 43.36
CA LYS A 60 -27.03 12.18 42.92
C LYS A 60 -25.77 12.27 42.04
N LYS A 61 -24.83 11.33 42.16
CA LYS A 61 -23.53 11.38 41.49
C LYS A 61 -23.26 10.10 40.69
N PRO A 62 -23.62 10.06 39.40
CA PRO A 62 -23.35 8.89 38.56
C PRO A 62 -21.82 8.66 38.43
N PRO A 63 -21.37 7.42 38.21
CA PRO A 63 -19.95 7.10 38.06
C PRO A 63 -19.30 7.94 36.95
N SER A 64 -18.18 8.60 37.27
CA SER A 64 -17.43 9.45 36.35
C SER A 64 -15.97 9.02 36.26
N CYS A 65 -15.44 8.96 35.05
CA CYS A 65 -14.01 8.71 34.82
C CYS A 65 -13.12 9.78 35.44
N GLU A 66 -13.61 11.01 35.62
CA GLU A 66 -12.86 12.08 36.30
C GLU A 66 -12.73 11.84 37.80
N ASP A 67 -13.77 11.29 38.44
CA ASP A 67 -13.71 10.95 39.87
C ASP A 67 -12.71 9.80 40.12
N GLU A 68 -12.67 8.82 39.21
CA GLU A 68 -11.65 7.74 39.27
C GLU A 68 -10.24 8.29 39.11
N LEU A 69 -10.01 9.20 38.15
CA LEU A 69 -8.71 9.82 37.95
C LEU A 69 -8.30 10.68 39.15
N ALA A 70 -9.23 11.46 39.72
CA ALA A 70 -8.96 12.25 40.92
C ALA A 70 -8.58 11.36 42.11
N LEU A 71 -9.23 10.20 42.26
CA LEU A 71 -8.87 9.20 43.27
C LEU A 71 -7.49 8.60 43.02
N ALA A 72 -7.16 8.25 41.77
CA ALA A 72 -5.84 7.74 41.41
C ALA A 72 -4.74 8.76 41.76
N ASN A 73 -4.93 10.04 41.40
CA ASN A 73 -3.99 11.11 41.72
C ASN A 73 -3.82 11.27 43.23
N ARG A 74 -4.91 11.29 44.02
CA ARG A 74 -4.85 11.37 45.49
C ARG A 74 -3.99 10.26 46.12
N ILE A 75 -4.05 9.04 45.58
CA ILE A 75 -3.25 7.90 46.06
C ILE A 75 -1.80 8.06 45.62
N PHE A 76 -1.58 8.16 44.31
CA PHE A 76 -0.25 7.95 43.72
C PHE A 76 0.63 9.20 43.78
N GLU A 77 0.07 10.41 43.90
CA GLU A 77 0.87 11.61 44.22
C GLU A 77 1.42 11.56 45.65
N ARG A 78 0.66 10.99 46.59
CA ARG A 78 1.11 10.83 47.98
C ARG A 78 2.10 9.69 48.16
N PHE A 79 1.92 8.60 47.41
CA PHE A 79 2.79 7.44 47.46
C PHE A 79 4.10 7.63 46.69
N PHE A 80 4.04 7.95 45.40
CA PHE A 80 5.20 7.85 44.51
C PHE A 80 6.06 9.13 44.53
N THR A 81 6.73 9.34 45.66
CA THR A 81 7.66 10.44 45.91
C THR A 81 9.07 10.14 45.38
N GLU A 82 9.93 11.16 45.30
CA GLU A 82 11.34 11.01 44.92
C GLU A 82 12.09 10.00 45.81
N GLU A 83 11.86 10.03 47.12
CA GLU A 83 12.47 9.08 48.06
C GLU A 83 11.96 7.66 47.87
N VAL A 84 10.64 7.49 47.67
CA VAL A 84 10.05 6.17 47.38
C VAL A 84 10.61 5.60 46.07
N ALA A 85 10.73 6.41 45.02
CA ALA A 85 11.25 5.98 43.73
C ALA A 85 12.72 5.51 43.83
N VAL A 86 13.58 6.24 44.56
CA VAL A 86 14.99 5.84 44.75
C VAL A 86 15.10 4.55 45.54
N ARG A 87 14.31 4.38 46.61
CA ARG A 87 14.33 3.18 47.46
C ARG A 87 13.75 1.94 46.78
N LEU A 88 12.82 2.13 45.84
CA LEU A 88 12.28 1.06 44.99
C LEU A 88 13.32 0.48 44.02
N LEU A 89 14.29 1.29 43.60
CA LEU A 89 15.31 0.84 42.65
C LEU A 89 16.34 -0.06 43.33
N PRO A 90 16.76 -1.16 42.66
CA PRO A 90 17.92 -1.92 43.09
C PRO A 90 19.20 -1.10 42.90
N GLU A 91 20.29 -1.52 43.54
CA GLU A 91 21.57 -0.79 43.56
C GLU A 91 22.10 -0.53 42.14
N GLU A 92 21.97 -1.50 41.25
CA GLU A 92 22.33 -1.41 39.84
C GLU A 92 21.56 -0.28 39.12
N GLY A 93 20.28 -0.10 39.46
CA GLY A 93 19.45 0.95 38.90
C GLY A 93 19.82 2.34 39.42
N ARG A 94 20.21 2.44 40.69
CA ARG A 94 20.72 3.69 41.29
C ARG A 94 22.03 4.11 40.64
N GLN A 95 22.91 3.15 40.36
CA GLN A 95 24.18 3.39 39.66
C GLN A 95 23.96 3.80 38.21
N LEU A 96 23.06 3.12 37.48
CA LEU A 96 22.76 3.42 36.08
C LEU A 96 22.16 4.83 35.89
N LEU A 97 21.23 5.22 36.76
CA LEU A 97 20.50 6.50 36.64
C LEU A 97 21.28 7.68 37.22
N GLY A 98 22.09 7.45 38.25
CA GLY A 98 22.81 8.51 38.95
C GLY A 98 21.86 9.52 39.65
N PRO A 99 22.28 10.79 39.82
CA PRO A 99 21.49 11.80 40.53
C PRO A 99 20.10 12.05 39.92
N ILE A 100 19.10 12.22 40.79
CA ILE A 100 17.67 12.32 40.40
C ILE A 100 17.36 13.46 39.43
N ASP A 101 18.13 14.56 39.48
CA ASP A 101 17.97 15.70 38.59
C ASP A 101 18.12 15.31 37.11
N ARG A 102 18.87 14.24 36.81
CA ARG A 102 19.10 13.77 35.42
C ARG A 102 17.89 13.03 34.85
N TRP A 103 17.04 12.45 35.69
CA TRP A 103 15.96 11.54 35.27
C TRP A 103 14.61 11.90 35.89
N ARG A 104 14.45 13.13 36.37
CA ARG A 104 13.19 13.64 36.95
C ARG A 104 11.99 13.49 36.01
N TRP A 105 12.18 13.65 34.71
CA TRP A 105 11.12 13.43 33.72
C TRP A 105 10.66 11.97 33.70
N CYS A 106 11.59 11.02 33.84
CA CYS A 106 11.28 9.60 33.91
C CYS A 106 10.45 9.30 35.15
N LEU A 107 10.82 9.84 36.32
CA LEU A 107 10.04 9.69 37.54
C LEU A 107 8.58 10.16 37.38
N LEU A 108 8.36 11.33 36.78
CA LEU A 108 7.01 11.84 36.50
C LEU A 108 6.27 10.96 35.50
N HIS A 109 6.97 10.44 34.48
CA HIS A 109 6.44 9.48 33.52
C HIS A 109 5.99 8.18 34.20
N ILE A 110 6.79 7.61 35.10
CA ILE A 110 6.45 6.39 35.86
C ILE A 110 5.17 6.58 36.68
N ARG A 111 4.97 7.75 37.29
CA ARG A 111 3.72 8.05 38.00
C ARG A 111 2.51 7.99 37.06
N CYS A 112 2.62 8.54 35.84
CA CYS A 112 1.59 8.40 34.82
C CYS A 112 1.32 6.93 34.45
N CYS A 113 2.37 6.11 34.39
CA CYS A 113 2.29 4.67 34.12
C CYS A 113 1.51 3.91 35.21
N ILE A 114 1.78 4.18 36.51
CA ILE A 114 1.03 3.58 37.63
C ILE A 114 -0.45 3.95 37.56
N ILE A 115 -0.76 5.24 37.39
CA ILE A 115 -2.14 5.75 37.31
C ILE A 115 -2.87 5.11 36.12
N PHE A 116 -2.23 5.05 34.95
CA PHE A 116 -2.82 4.46 33.75
C PHE A 116 -3.17 2.98 33.98
N GLY A 117 -2.22 2.18 34.45
CA GLY A 117 -2.42 0.76 34.73
C GLY A 117 -3.55 0.51 35.74
N TRP A 118 -3.63 1.36 36.77
CA TRP A 118 -4.69 1.27 37.76
C TRP A 118 -6.08 1.59 37.17
N LEU A 119 -6.21 2.61 36.33
CA LEU A 119 -7.49 3.00 35.74
C LEU A 119 -8.04 1.94 34.78
N VAL A 120 -7.17 1.40 33.91
CA VAL A 120 -7.57 0.43 32.88
C VAL A 120 -7.91 -0.94 33.44
N CYS A 121 -7.36 -1.31 34.60
CA CYS A 121 -7.63 -2.60 35.26
C CYS A 121 -8.68 -2.54 36.37
N ARG A 122 -9.18 -1.34 36.72
CA ARG A 122 -10.23 -1.17 37.73
C ARG A 122 -11.60 -1.56 37.16
N GLY A 123 -11.92 -2.85 37.21
CA GLY A 123 -13.18 -3.43 36.73
C GLY A 123 -13.20 -3.75 35.22
N PRO A 124 -14.27 -4.37 34.70
CA PRO A 124 -14.38 -4.70 33.28
C PRO A 124 -14.50 -3.42 32.45
N ARG A 125 -13.65 -3.27 31.43
CA ARG A 125 -13.63 -2.08 30.55
C ARG A 125 -13.90 -2.47 29.10
N THR A 126 -14.57 -1.58 28.39
CA THR A 126 -14.68 -1.65 26.93
C THR A 126 -13.44 -1.05 26.27
N PHE A 127 -13.20 -1.38 25.00
CA PHE A 127 -12.13 -0.75 24.22
C PHE A 127 -12.24 0.79 24.19
N ARG A 128 -13.46 1.35 24.16
CA ARG A 128 -13.68 2.80 24.22
C ARG A 128 -13.19 3.43 25.53
N ALA A 129 -13.40 2.76 26.66
CA ALA A 129 -12.88 3.22 27.96
C ALA A 129 -11.35 3.13 28.02
N PHE A 130 -10.77 2.08 27.44
CA PHE A 130 -9.31 1.95 27.26
C PHE A 130 -8.72 3.11 26.46
N VAL A 131 -9.35 3.48 25.34
CA VAL A 131 -8.94 4.64 24.53
C VAL A 131 -9.04 5.96 25.31
N TYR A 132 -10.07 6.13 26.15
CA TYR A 132 -10.20 7.31 26.99
C TYR A 132 -9.06 7.42 28.02
N TYR A 133 -8.73 6.34 28.72
CA TYR A 133 -7.61 6.37 29.68
C TYR A 133 -6.25 6.47 28.97
N LEU A 134 -6.11 5.91 27.76
CA LEU A 134 -4.94 6.13 26.91
C LEU A 134 -4.78 7.62 26.54
N TYR A 135 -5.88 8.32 26.26
CA TYR A 135 -5.87 9.77 26.05
C TYR A 135 -5.39 10.54 27.28
N ARG A 136 -5.88 10.20 28.48
CA ARG A 136 -5.42 10.82 29.74
C ARG A 136 -3.97 10.50 30.05
N TYR A 137 -3.53 9.27 29.78
CA TYR A 137 -2.14 8.87 29.90
C TYR A 137 -1.23 9.68 28.95
N TRP A 138 -1.61 9.79 27.68
CA TRP A 138 -0.88 10.58 26.69
C TRP A 138 -0.71 12.04 27.12
N ILE A 139 -1.77 12.69 27.64
CA ILE A 139 -1.67 14.04 28.20
C ILE A 139 -0.71 14.10 29.38
N CYS A 140 -0.82 13.17 30.33
CA CYS A 140 0.04 13.11 31.52
C CYS A 140 1.52 13.01 31.13
N VAL A 141 1.86 12.13 30.19
CA VAL A 141 3.24 11.94 29.72
C VAL A 141 3.78 13.18 29.03
N ARG A 142 2.99 13.79 28.14
CA ARG A 142 3.36 15.02 27.43
C ARG A 142 3.58 16.20 28.38
N GLN A 143 2.77 16.30 29.44
CA GLN A 143 2.98 17.28 30.51
C GLN A 143 4.27 17.01 31.29
N ALA A 144 4.53 15.75 31.66
CA ALA A 144 5.74 15.34 32.40
C ALA A 144 7.05 15.65 31.64
N LEU A 145 7.01 15.59 30.31
CA LEU A 145 8.15 15.86 29.42
C LEU A 145 8.30 17.34 29.04
N GLY A 146 7.45 18.23 29.57
CA GLY A 146 7.47 19.66 29.21
C GLY A 146 6.98 19.95 27.78
N THR A 147 6.26 19.01 27.16
CA THR A 147 5.69 19.13 25.80
C THR A 147 4.17 18.96 25.79
N PRO A 148 3.41 19.80 26.53
CA PRO A 148 1.99 19.58 26.77
C PRO A 148 1.15 19.52 25.48
N VAL A 149 0.12 18.66 25.48
CA VAL A 149 -0.85 18.55 24.38
C VAL A 149 -1.69 19.83 24.31
N SER A 150 -1.86 20.38 23.11
CA SER A 150 -2.67 21.58 22.90
C SER A 150 -4.16 21.27 23.10
N SER A 151 -4.95 22.27 23.50
CA SER A 151 -6.41 22.15 23.57
C SER A 151 -7.06 23.20 22.65
N PRO A 152 -7.57 22.82 21.47
CA PRO A 152 -7.60 21.46 20.89
C PRO A 152 -6.23 20.99 20.36
N PRO A 153 -6.01 19.67 20.16
CA PRO A 153 -4.73 19.14 19.66
C PRO A 153 -4.43 19.56 18.21
N THR A 154 -3.15 19.81 17.91
CA THR A 154 -2.66 20.10 16.56
C THR A 154 -2.86 18.92 15.60
N PRO A 155 -2.79 19.10 14.27
CA PRO A 155 -2.88 17.98 13.32
C PRO A 155 -1.85 16.88 13.59
N GLU A 156 -0.62 17.25 13.93
CA GLU A 156 0.46 16.32 14.28
C GLU A 156 0.13 15.57 15.58
N GLN A 157 -0.31 16.27 16.63
CA GLN A 157 -0.73 15.66 17.89
C GLN A 157 -1.94 14.71 17.71
N ARG A 158 -2.84 15.02 16.77
CA ARG A 158 -3.94 14.11 16.40
C ARG A 158 -3.42 12.85 15.72
N GLN A 159 -2.45 12.98 14.81
CA GLN A 159 -1.83 11.84 14.15
C GLN A 159 -1.10 10.94 15.17
N ASP A 160 -0.33 11.54 16.09
CA ASP A 160 0.34 10.82 17.18
C ASP A 160 -0.69 10.00 17.99
N PHE A 161 -1.80 10.61 18.40
CA PHE A 161 -2.83 9.90 19.15
C PHE A 161 -3.52 8.80 18.32
N GLN A 162 -3.73 9.00 17.02
CA GLN A 162 -4.24 7.95 16.13
C GLN A 162 -3.30 6.74 16.06
N THR A 163 -2.00 6.97 15.96
CA THR A 163 -0.99 5.90 16.01
C THR A 163 -1.08 5.12 17.33
N LEU A 164 -1.22 5.80 18.48
CA LEU A 164 -1.40 5.14 19.78
C LEU A 164 -2.67 4.28 19.83
N VAL A 165 -3.79 4.76 19.28
CA VAL A 165 -5.06 4.01 19.23
C VAL A 165 -4.98 2.80 18.31
N GLN A 166 -4.32 2.92 17.15
CA GLN A 166 -4.11 1.82 16.21
C GLN A 166 -3.22 0.74 16.82
N ALA A 167 -2.13 1.11 17.48
CA ALA A 167 -1.26 0.19 18.18
C ALA A 167 -2.00 -0.51 19.34
N LEU A 168 -2.81 0.23 20.11
CA LEU A 168 -3.64 -0.36 21.15
C LEU A 168 -4.67 -1.35 20.57
N ALA A 169 -5.29 -1.04 19.44
CA ALA A 169 -6.19 -1.97 18.76
C ALA A 169 -5.45 -3.24 18.30
N GLY A 170 -4.24 -3.10 17.75
CA GLY A 170 -3.36 -4.20 17.37
C GLY A 170 -2.98 -5.09 18.56
N ALA A 171 -2.66 -4.49 19.71
CA ALA A 171 -2.33 -5.22 20.94
C ALA A 171 -3.54 -5.90 21.59
N TYR A 172 -4.72 -5.27 21.52
CA TYR A 172 -5.96 -5.73 22.15
C TYR A 172 -6.65 -6.87 21.38
N LYS A 173 -6.50 -6.92 20.04
CA LYS A 173 -7.12 -7.96 19.20
C LYS A 173 -6.70 -9.39 19.57
N PRO A 174 -5.40 -9.73 19.68
CA PRO A 174 -4.97 -11.08 20.06
C PRO A 174 -5.47 -11.48 21.45
N TYR A 175 -5.55 -10.53 22.40
CA TYR A 175 -6.08 -10.80 23.73
C TYR A 175 -7.55 -11.28 23.69
N LEU A 176 -8.39 -10.71 22.81
CA LEU A 176 -9.75 -11.19 22.61
C LEU A 176 -9.78 -12.61 22.04
N THR A 177 -8.87 -12.94 21.12
CA THR A 177 -8.73 -14.28 20.54
C THR A 177 -8.25 -15.30 21.58
N ASP A 178 -7.26 -14.95 22.40
CA ASP A 178 -6.73 -15.81 23.47
C ASP A 178 -7.82 -16.08 24.53
N GLN A 179 -8.60 -15.06 24.91
CA GLN A 179 -9.73 -15.22 25.81
C GLN A 179 -10.82 -16.13 25.21
N LEU A 180 -11.14 -16.00 23.92
CA LEU A 180 -12.08 -16.89 23.24
C LEU A 180 -11.60 -18.34 23.23
N ALA A 181 -10.30 -18.58 23.04
CA ALA A 181 -9.73 -19.93 23.08
C ALA A 181 -9.84 -20.59 24.46
N THR A 182 -9.78 -19.81 25.55
CA THR A 182 -9.95 -20.33 26.93
C THR A 182 -11.40 -20.67 27.32
N VAL A 183 -12.39 -20.32 26.49
CA VAL A 183 -13.81 -20.68 26.72
C VAL A 183 -14.12 -22.08 26.20
N GLU A 184 -13.30 -22.59 25.28
CA GLU A 184 -13.44 -23.94 24.73
C GLU A 184 -12.71 -24.94 25.64
N PHE A 185 -13.48 -25.78 26.33
CA PHE A 185 -12.97 -26.92 27.11
C PHE A 185 -13.20 -28.24 26.36
N PRO A 186 -12.47 -28.53 25.26
CA PRO A 186 -12.73 -29.69 24.42
C PRO A 186 -12.56 -31.04 25.14
N ALA A 187 -11.88 -31.08 26.29
CA ALA A 187 -11.66 -32.28 27.11
C ALA A 187 -12.38 -32.26 28.48
N GLY A 188 -13.26 -31.28 28.75
CA GLY A 188 -13.93 -31.08 30.04
C GLY A 188 -13.29 -30.00 30.92
N ILE A 189 -13.98 -29.61 32.01
CA ILE A 189 -13.49 -28.59 32.97
C ILE A 189 -12.25 -29.14 33.71
N PRO A 190 -11.10 -28.44 33.72
CA PRO A 190 -9.89 -28.90 34.39
C PRO A 190 -10.12 -29.21 35.89
N ASP A 191 -9.50 -30.29 36.40
CA ASP A 191 -9.64 -30.70 37.81
C ASP A 191 -9.21 -29.62 38.81
N GLU A 192 -8.33 -28.70 38.41
CA GLU A 192 -7.89 -27.55 39.22
C GLU A 192 -9.03 -26.54 39.46
N VAL A 193 -9.94 -26.39 38.49
CA VAL A 193 -11.17 -25.59 38.61
C VAL A 193 -12.15 -26.27 39.56
N LEU A 194 -12.29 -27.59 39.44
CA LEU A 194 -13.21 -28.39 40.26
C LEU A 194 -12.72 -28.58 41.70
N THR A 195 -11.41 -28.56 41.92
CA THR A 195 -10.78 -28.70 43.25
C THR A 195 -10.54 -27.36 43.95
N GLY A 196 -10.90 -26.24 43.32
CA GLY A 196 -10.75 -24.90 43.88
C GLY A 196 -9.29 -24.46 44.05
N LYS A 197 -8.38 -25.03 43.25
CA LYS A 197 -6.94 -24.73 43.27
C LYS A 197 -6.54 -23.62 42.29
N ILE A 198 -7.50 -22.98 41.63
CA ILE A 198 -7.25 -21.82 40.75
C ILE A 198 -6.59 -20.71 41.57
N ASP A 199 -5.45 -20.23 41.09
CA ASP A 199 -4.89 -19.00 41.59
C ASP A 199 -5.77 -17.82 41.15
N CYS A 200 -6.37 -17.10 42.10
CA CYS A 200 -7.20 -15.94 41.78
C CYS A 200 -6.40 -14.77 41.16
N PHE A 201 -5.07 -14.86 41.09
CA PHE A 201 -4.18 -13.97 40.34
C PHE A 201 -3.90 -14.44 38.89
N GLU A 202 -4.35 -15.65 38.51
CA GLU A 202 -4.23 -16.20 37.15
C GLU A 202 -4.99 -15.32 36.13
N GLY A 203 -4.30 -14.88 35.07
CA GLY A 203 -4.82 -13.92 34.06
C GLY A 203 -4.27 -12.48 34.16
N GLU A 204 -3.44 -12.16 35.15
CA GLU A 204 -2.65 -10.90 35.15
C GLU A 204 -1.65 -10.83 33.99
N GLU A 205 -0.99 -11.93 33.65
CA GLU A 205 -0.05 -11.99 32.52
C GLU A 205 -0.72 -11.70 31.17
N ALA A 206 -1.95 -12.17 30.97
CA ALA A 206 -2.69 -11.94 29.73
C ALA A 206 -3.06 -10.45 29.54
N ALA A 207 -3.43 -9.74 30.63
CA ALA A 207 -3.64 -8.30 30.60
C ALA A 207 -2.31 -7.54 30.41
N ALA A 208 -1.22 -8.06 30.98
CA ALA A 208 0.11 -7.51 30.86
C ALA A 208 0.69 -7.60 29.44
N ALA A 209 0.34 -8.64 28.69
CA ALA A 209 0.72 -8.83 27.29
C ALA A 209 0.16 -7.73 26.36
N ILE A 210 -0.99 -7.14 26.69
CA ILE A 210 -1.53 -5.98 25.95
C ILE A 210 -0.55 -4.79 26.05
N PHE A 211 -0.04 -4.52 27.25
CA PHE A 211 0.85 -3.38 27.48
C PHE A 211 2.26 -3.60 26.91
N GLU A 212 2.77 -4.83 26.92
CA GLU A 212 4.02 -5.17 26.24
C GLU A 212 3.93 -4.94 24.72
N ARG A 213 2.85 -5.42 24.09
CA ARG A 213 2.60 -5.23 22.66
C ARG A 213 2.32 -3.76 22.28
N LEU A 214 1.71 -3.00 23.19
CA LEU A 214 1.39 -1.58 22.98
C LEU A 214 2.64 -0.71 22.97
N LEU A 215 3.66 -1.00 23.78
CA LEU A 215 4.76 -0.06 24.03
C LEU A 215 5.89 -0.16 23.00
N THR A 216 5.64 -0.30 21.70
CA THR A 216 6.68 -0.33 20.64
C THR A 216 7.45 0.99 20.51
N VAL A 217 8.56 0.99 19.75
CA VAL A 217 9.36 2.20 19.45
C VAL A 217 8.53 3.30 18.78
N GLU A 218 7.67 2.92 17.83
CA GLU A 218 6.78 3.85 17.11
C GLU A 218 5.76 4.49 18.06
N THR A 219 5.13 3.68 18.92
CA THR A 219 4.25 4.18 19.99
C THR A 219 4.99 5.01 21.02
N ALA A 220 6.25 4.72 21.34
CA ALA A 220 7.05 5.57 22.21
C ALA A 220 7.27 6.94 21.57
N GLN A 221 7.61 6.99 20.27
CA GLN A 221 7.74 8.26 19.55
C GLN A 221 6.42 9.03 19.50
N ALA A 222 5.28 8.38 19.24
CA ALA A 222 3.96 9.02 19.27
C ALA A 222 3.57 9.49 20.69
N LEU A 223 3.89 8.70 21.72
CA LEU A 223 3.61 9.01 23.12
C LEU A 223 4.40 10.23 23.60
N LEU A 224 5.72 10.25 23.39
CA LEU A 224 6.61 11.33 23.82
C LEU A 224 6.60 12.54 22.88
N GLY A 225 6.35 12.33 21.59
CA GLY A 225 6.53 13.32 20.52
C GLY A 225 7.91 13.23 19.87
N LYS A 226 7.97 13.54 18.58
CA LYS A 226 9.17 13.36 17.74
C LYS A 226 10.44 13.98 18.32
N GLU A 227 10.37 15.23 18.79
CA GLU A 227 11.52 15.97 19.32
C GLU A 227 11.99 15.43 20.68
N ALA A 228 11.06 15.26 21.63
CA ALA A 228 11.36 14.72 22.96
C ALA A 228 11.89 13.28 22.87
N PHE A 229 11.31 12.46 21.99
CA PHE A 229 11.81 11.13 21.70
C PHE A 229 13.25 11.17 21.18
N ALA A 230 13.55 12.01 20.18
CA ALA A 230 14.90 12.11 19.61
C ALA A 230 15.95 12.64 20.60
N ALA A 231 15.53 13.43 21.60
CA ALA A 231 16.40 13.90 22.67
C ALA A 231 16.68 12.80 23.70
N HIS A 232 15.61 12.19 24.26
CA HIS A 232 15.72 11.24 25.37
C HIS A 232 16.13 9.84 24.94
N SER A 233 15.81 9.39 23.72
CA SER A 233 16.18 8.05 23.23
C SER A 233 17.69 7.81 23.13
N LYS A 234 18.49 8.87 23.23
CA LYS A 234 19.96 8.83 23.23
C LYS A 234 20.55 8.63 24.63
N GLU A 235 19.74 8.71 25.67
CA GLU A 235 20.16 8.49 27.05
C GLU A 235 20.31 6.99 27.30
N SER A 236 21.44 6.57 27.86
CA SER A 236 21.79 5.14 28.07
C SER A 236 20.83 4.37 28.98
N TRP A 237 19.94 5.08 29.69
CA TRP A 237 18.96 4.53 30.61
C TRP A 237 17.51 4.73 30.15
N PHE A 238 17.30 5.31 28.95
CA PHE A 238 15.96 5.50 28.39
C PHE A 238 15.15 4.20 28.34
N TRP A 239 15.79 3.10 27.94
CA TRP A 239 15.16 1.78 27.86
C TRP A 239 14.84 1.20 29.24
N PHE A 240 15.65 1.51 30.25
CA PHE A 240 15.30 1.19 31.63
C PHE A 240 14.03 1.94 32.06
N CYS A 241 13.92 3.24 31.74
CA CYS A 241 12.71 4.01 32.04
C CYS A 241 11.45 3.38 31.40
N ARG A 242 11.57 2.84 30.18
CA ARG A 242 10.49 2.13 29.51
C ARG A 242 10.14 0.81 30.20
N CYS A 243 11.13 0.00 30.60
CA CYS A 243 10.89 -1.22 31.39
C CYS A 243 10.21 -0.90 32.73
N TRP A 244 10.69 0.13 33.42
CA TRP A 244 10.10 0.61 34.66
C TRP A 244 8.65 1.05 34.45
N CYS A 245 8.34 1.75 33.37
CA CYS A 245 6.96 2.14 33.05
C CYS A 245 6.05 0.92 32.86
N LEU A 246 6.52 -0.13 32.18
CA LEU A 246 5.77 -1.37 32.05
C LEU A 246 5.51 -2.04 33.42
N CYS A 247 6.54 -2.16 34.26
CA CYS A 247 6.38 -2.66 35.62
C CYS A 247 5.41 -1.81 36.45
N ALA A 248 5.44 -0.49 36.26
CA ALA A 248 4.56 0.45 36.93
C ALA A 248 3.10 0.32 36.49
N ILE A 249 2.84 0.12 35.19
CA ILE A 249 1.51 -0.20 34.66
C ILE A 249 0.98 -1.50 35.29
N ARG A 250 1.82 -2.54 35.32
CA ARG A 250 1.45 -3.83 35.93
C ARG A 250 1.17 -3.70 37.43
N PHE A 251 1.99 -2.94 38.14
CA PHE A 251 1.77 -2.64 39.55
C PHE A 251 0.45 -1.90 39.79
N GLY A 252 0.18 -0.84 39.02
CA GLY A 252 -1.10 -0.14 39.06
C GLY A 252 -2.28 -1.09 38.79
N CYS A 253 -2.13 -1.99 37.82
CA CYS A 253 -3.14 -2.99 37.48
C CYS A 253 -3.41 -3.97 38.63
N CYS A 254 -2.36 -4.49 39.26
CA CYS A 254 -2.46 -5.34 40.46
C CYS A 254 -3.17 -4.62 41.61
N LEU A 255 -2.78 -3.37 41.89
CA LEU A 255 -3.41 -2.55 42.93
C LEU A 255 -4.89 -2.24 42.66
N ALA A 256 -5.31 -2.15 41.39
CA ALA A 256 -6.70 -1.94 41.04
C ALA A 256 -7.58 -3.17 41.33
N ARG A 257 -6.98 -4.36 41.39
CA ARG A 257 -7.64 -5.63 41.65
C ARG A 257 -7.50 -6.10 43.11
N ALA A 258 -6.59 -5.48 43.87
CA ALA A 258 -6.38 -5.76 45.29
C ALA A 258 -7.66 -5.58 46.11
N ARG A 259 -8.05 -6.61 46.87
CA ARG A 259 -9.25 -6.60 47.72
C ARG A 259 -8.95 -6.25 49.18
N GLY A 260 -7.68 -6.30 49.57
CA GLY A 260 -7.21 -5.90 50.89
C GLY A 260 -5.70 -5.66 50.95
N PHE A 261 -5.19 -5.32 52.13
CA PHE A 261 -3.78 -4.95 52.30
C PHE A 261 -2.78 -6.10 52.10
N ILE A 262 -3.22 -7.36 52.23
CA ILE A 262 -2.39 -8.51 51.87
C ILE A 262 -2.12 -8.51 50.36
N ASP A 263 -3.12 -8.19 49.54
CA ASP A 263 -2.94 -8.09 48.09
C ASP A 263 -2.08 -6.88 47.73
N VAL A 264 -2.28 -5.74 48.41
CA VAL A 264 -1.42 -4.55 48.25
C VAL A 264 0.05 -4.87 48.54
N PHE A 265 0.31 -5.64 49.60
CA PHE A 265 1.65 -6.14 49.93
C PHE A 265 2.20 -7.04 48.81
N ARG A 266 1.41 -8.01 48.33
CA ARG A 266 1.81 -8.91 47.22
C ARG A 266 2.11 -8.14 45.94
N CYS A 267 1.29 -7.13 45.60
CA CYS A 267 1.53 -6.26 44.45
C CYS A 267 2.85 -5.50 44.58
N LEU A 268 3.23 -5.05 45.78
CA LEU A 268 4.49 -4.37 46.00
C LEU A 268 5.69 -5.33 45.87
N VAL A 269 5.58 -6.55 46.40
CA VAL A 269 6.59 -7.61 46.19
C VAL A 269 6.76 -7.88 44.69
N PHE A 270 5.65 -8.07 43.97
CA PHE A 270 5.65 -8.25 42.52
C PHE A 270 6.32 -7.07 41.80
N TYR A 271 6.01 -5.83 42.19
CA TYR A 271 6.58 -4.65 41.55
C TYR A 271 8.10 -4.58 41.73
N ARG A 272 8.60 -4.88 42.93
CA ARG A 272 10.04 -4.93 43.20
C ARG A 272 10.72 -6.03 42.38
N ARG A 273 10.11 -7.21 42.27
CA ARG A 273 10.61 -8.30 41.42
C ARG A 273 10.66 -7.90 39.94
N CYS A 274 9.59 -7.31 39.43
CA CYS A 274 9.54 -6.79 38.06
C CYS A 274 10.66 -5.77 37.79
N LEU A 275 10.94 -4.87 38.75
CA LEU A 275 12.03 -3.92 38.62
C LEU A 275 13.41 -4.58 38.61
N ARG A 276 13.63 -5.63 39.39
CA ARG A 276 14.86 -6.44 39.32
C ARG A 276 14.94 -7.20 37.99
N ASP A 277 13.80 -7.61 37.44
CA ASP A 277 13.75 -8.27 36.14
C ASP A 277 14.18 -7.37 34.99
N CYS A 278 14.01 -6.05 35.12
CA CYS A 278 14.58 -5.07 34.19
C CYS A 278 16.13 -5.10 34.15
N PHE A 279 16.78 -5.71 35.15
CA PHE A 279 18.24 -5.90 35.23
C PHE A 279 18.67 -7.36 34.99
N ARG A 280 17.77 -8.24 34.53
CA ARG A 280 18.15 -9.61 34.10
C ARG A 280 19.19 -9.57 32.97
N PRO A 281 19.95 -10.65 32.77
CA PRO A 281 20.87 -10.77 31.64
C PRO A 281 20.19 -10.43 30.31
N LEU A 282 20.98 -9.97 29.33
CA LEU A 282 20.49 -9.71 27.98
C LEU A 282 19.74 -10.94 27.45
N THR A 283 18.56 -10.69 26.91
CA THR A 283 17.68 -11.69 26.31
C THR A 283 17.58 -11.40 24.82
N CYS A 284 17.88 -12.42 24.04
CA CYS A 284 17.81 -12.43 22.58
C CYS A 284 17.09 -13.71 22.17
N ASP A 285 15.98 -13.58 21.46
CA ASP A 285 15.20 -14.73 20.98
C ASP A 285 14.47 -14.34 19.70
N ILE A 286 14.53 -15.19 18.68
CA ILE A 286 13.80 -15.02 17.42
C ILE A 286 12.61 -15.98 17.37
N ILE A 287 11.41 -15.41 17.31
CA ILE A 287 10.14 -16.15 17.35
C ILE A 287 9.59 -16.38 15.94
N LYS A 288 9.73 -15.38 15.05
CA LYS A 288 9.34 -15.50 13.64
C LYS A 288 10.42 -14.93 12.72
N PRO A 289 10.68 -15.58 11.57
CA PRO A 289 10.17 -16.89 11.15
C PRO A 289 10.59 -18.02 12.10
N ALA A 290 9.82 -19.10 12.16
CA ALA A 290 10.20 -20.26 12.95
C ALA A 290 11.38 -21.01 12.29
N MET A 291 12.14 -21.76 13.09
CA MET A 291 13.25 -22.58 12.59
C MET A 291 12.80 -23.54 11.48
N ASN A 292 13.52 -23.56 10.36
CA ASN A 292 13.23 -24.31 9.14
C ASN A 292 11.89 -23.97 8.48
N ALA A 293 11.28 -22.83 8.81
CA ALA A 293 10.03 -22.41 8.20
C ALA A 293 10.21 -22.00 6.73
N CYS A 294 9.11 -22.06 6.01
CA CYS A 294 8.95 -21.47 4.69
C CYS A 294 8.24 -20.11 4.87
N ALA A 295 9.02 -19.03 4.99
CA ALA A 295 8.53 -17.70 5.36
C ALA A 295 8.09 -16.91 4.11
N ALA A 296 6.82 -16.50 4.07
CA ALA A 296 6.25 -15.73 2.96
C ALA A 296 6.80 -14.31 2.88
N GLU A 297 7.36 -13.94 1.72
CA GLU A 297 7.69 -12.57 1.33
C GLU A 297 6.39 -11.74 1.32
N GLN A 298 6.41 -10.62 2.03
CA GLN A 298 5.26 -9.71 2.15
C GLN A 298 5.74 -8.28 1.99
N PHE A 299 4.82 -7.40 1.58
CA PHE A 299 5.08 -5.97 1.55
C PHE A 299 4.63 -5.31 2.84
N PHE A 300 5.57 -4.62 3.50
CA PHE A 300 5.35 -3.87 4.72
C PHE A 300 5.27 -2.37 4.38
N PRO A 301 4.07 -1.77 4.38
CA PRO A 301 3.89 -0.39 3.92
C PRO A 301 4.59 0.65 4.80
N GLY A 302 4.65 0.42 6.12
CA GLY A 302 5.33 1.30 7.07
C GLY A 302 6.81 1.56 6.70
N PRO A 303 7.67 0.52 6.66
CA PRO A 303 9.05 0.66 6.19
C PRO A 303 9.17 0.73 4.65
N SER A 304 8.08 0.51 3.90
CA SER A 304 8.05 0.38 2.43
C SER A 304 9.02 -0.68 1.91
N VAL A 305 9.00 -1.87 2.53
CA VAL A 305 9.91 -3.00 2.23
C VAL A 305 9.11 -4.19 1.72
N LEU A 306 9.56 -4.80 0.62
CA LEU A 306 9.17 -6.16 0.23
C LEU A 306 10.18 -7.14 0.85
N GLY A 307 9.73 -7.98 1.78
CA GLY A 307 10.65 -8.69 2.65
C GLY A 307 10.03 -9.72 3.58
N ILE A 308 10.81 -10.12 4.57
CA ILE A 308 10.40 -10.98 5.68
C ILE A 308 10.53 -10.19 6.98
N GLU A 309 9.46 -10.15 7.77
CA GLU A 309 9.49 -9.57 9.11
C GLU A 309 10.14 -10.55 10.10
N ILE A 310 11.08 -10.03 10.89
CA ILE A 310 11.72 -10.74 11.99
C ILE A 310 11.06 -10.27 13.29
N VAL A 311 10.46 -11.21 14.02
CA VAL A 311 9.76 -10.97 15.29
C VAL A 311 10.48 -11.72 16.38
N GLY A 312 10.69 -11.09 17.52
CA GLY A 312 11.39 -11.70 18.64
C GLY A 312 11.49 -10.78 19.85
N THR A 313 12.47 -11.08 20.69
CA THR A 313 12.75 -10.38 21.94
C THR A 313 14.20 -9.91 21.96
N ALA A 314 14.41 -8.61 22.20
CA ALA A 314 15.70 -7.97 22.36
C ALA A 314 15.63 -6.99 23.53
N THR A 315 16.02 -7.45 24.72
CA THR A 315 15.87 -6.70 25.98
C THR A 315 16.90 -7.16 27.01
N GLY A 316 16.87 -6.57 28.20
CA GLY A 316 17.68 -6.95 29.36
C GLY A 316 18.40 -5.77 30.00
N GLY A 317 19.05 -6.06 31.13
CA GLY A 317 19.82 -5.10 31.90
C GLY A 317 20.94 -4.50 31.07
N PHE A 318 21.05 -3.17 31.12
CA PHE A 318 22.06 -2.40 30.40
C PHE A 318 22.01 -2.54 28.88
N CYS A 319 20.93 -3.04 28.29
CA CYS A 319 20.78 -3.14 26.83
C CYS A 319 20.90 -1.75 26.19
N ASP A 320 21.82 -1.63 25.23
CA ASP A 320 22.09 -0.41 24.46
C ASP A 320 21.41 -0.47 23.08
N TYR A 321 21.76 -1.49 22.29
CA TYR A 321 21.18 -1.74 20.97
C TYR A 321 21.18 -3.24 20.63
N TYR A 322 20.47 -3.60 19.56
CA TYR A 322 20.62 -4.90 18.91
C TYR A 322 20.94 -4.78 17.42
N THR A 323 21.53 -5.82 16.86
CA THR A 323 21.76 -5.95 15.43
C THR A 323 21.08 -7.20 14.88
N LEU A 324 20.60 -7.06 13.65
CA LEU A 324 20.18 -8.14 12.78
C LEU A 324 21.18 -8.24 11.63
N GLU A 325 21.65 -9.45 11.39
CA GLU A 325 22.55 -9.78 10.30
C GLU A 325 22.06 -11.05 9.63
N TRP A 326 22.39 -11.24 8.36
CA TRP A 326 22.03 -12.47 7.65
C TRP A 326 23.23 -13.04 6.89
N LYS A 327 23.18 -14.35 6.63
CA LYS A 327 24.09 -15.06 5.73
C LYS A 327 23.31 -16.11 4.93
N ALA A 328 23.91 -16.65 3.87
CA ALA A 328 23.35 -17.84 3.22
C ALA A 328 23.31 -19.01 4.22
N ALA A 329 22.24 -19.80 4.21
CA ALA A 329 22.14 -20.95 5.10
C ALA A 329 23.32 -21.92 4.88
N GLY A 330 24.00 -22.29 5.96
CA GLY A 330 25.21 -23.14 5.92
C GLY A 330 26.53 -22.43 5.56
N ALA A 331 26.53 -21.12 5.31
CA ALA A 331 27.74 -20.32 5.12
C ALA A 331 28.52 -20.16 6.45
N PRO A 332 29.85 -19.90 6.43
CA PRO A 332 30.62 -19.64 7.63
C PRO A 332 30.18 -18.33 8.34
N ASP A 333 30.47 -18.21 9.64
CA ASP A 333 30.07 -17.04 10.45
C ASP A 333 30.81 -15.74 10.08
N SER A 334 31.87 -15.81 9.26
CA SER A 334 32.52 -14.65 8.68
C SER A 334 31.64 -13.90 7.67
N ASP A 335 30.58 -14.56 7.17
CA ASP A 335 29.82 -14.08 6.01
C ASP A 335 28.53 -13.35 6.41
N TYR A 336 28.28 -13.18 7.71
CA TYR A 336 27.16 -12.35 8.18
C TYR A 336 27.30 -10.93 7.66
N THR A 337 26.21 -10.39 7.13
CA THR A 337 26.12 -9.03 6.60
C THR A 337 24.88 -8.31 7.13
N SER A 338 25.04 -7.01 7.37
CA SER A 338 24.00 -6.10 7.89
C SER A 338 23.86 -4.84 7.06
N VAL A 339 24.17 -4.92 5.76
CA VAL A 339 24.11 -3.77 4.85
C VAL A 339 22.70 -3.15 4.91
N PRO A 340 22.58 -1.81 5.09
CA PRO A 340 21.30 -1.12 5.26
C PRO A 340 20.28 -1.36 4.13
N ALA A 341 20.73 -1.76 2.94
CA ALA A 341 19.85 -2.14 1.83
C ALA A 341 19.13 -3.48 2.05
N THR A 342 19.66 -4.37 2.90
CA THR A 342 19.17 -5.74 3.12
C THR A 342 18.49 -5.94 4.48
N ILE A 343 18.86 -5.16 5.50
CA ILE A 343 18.23 -5.17 6.82
C ILE A 343 17.66 -3.77 7.09
N VAL A 344 16.38 -3.71 7.40
CA VAL A 344 15.67 -2.46 7.71
C VAL A 344 15.08 -2.56 9.11
N TYR A 345 15.51 -1.66 10.00
CA TYR A 345 14.97 -1.59 11.36
C TYR A 345 13.71 -0.71 11.42
N PRO A 346 12.79 -0.97 12.37
CA PRO A 346 11.67 -0.08 12.62
C PRO A 346 12.17 1.34 12.91
N GLY A 347 11.59 2.35 12.25
CA GLY A 347 12.02 3.75 12.37
C GLY A 347 13.26 4.13 11.55
N GLY A 348 13.86 3.21 10.79
CA GLY A 348 14.93 3.50 9.82
C GLY A 348 16.32 3.77 10.42
N ALA A 349 16.54 3.41 11.68
CA ALA A 349 17.86 3.51 12.31
C ALA A 349 18.85 2.46 11.76
N ALA A 350 20.15 2.67 12.00
CA ALA A 350 21.21 1.73 11.58
C ALA A 350 21.28 0.46 12.45
N THR A 351 20.75 0.52 13.66
CA THR A 351 20.65 -0.60 14.62
C THR A 351 19.27 -0.58 15.27
N GLY A 352 18.93 -1.72 15.89
CA GLY A 352 17.69 -1.90 16.61
C GLY A 352 17.72 -1.31 18.02
N ALA A 353 16.58 -0.78 18.44
CA ALA A 353 16.38 -0.17 19.75
C ALA A 353 15.91 -1.19 20.81
N CYS A 354 16.58 -1.25 21.95
CA CYS A 354 16.29 -2.21 23.03
C CYS A 354 14.85 -2.16 23.59
N GLY A 355 14.46 -3.22 24.30
CA GLY A 355 13.16 -3.36 24.94
C GLY A 355 12.07 -3.89 24.00
N VAL A 356 12.44 -4.62 22.96
CA VAL A 356 11.47 -5.35 22.13
C VAL A 356 11.17 -6.66 22.84
N VAL A 357 9.89 -6.96 23.06
CA VAL A 357 9.43 -8.22 23.65
C VAL A 357 8.31 -8.76 22.77
N ASN A 358 8.50 -9.96 22.20
CA ASN A 358 7.55 -10.60 21.28
C ASN A 358 7.06 -9.66 20.17
N GLY A 359 7.96 -8.83 19.64
CA GLY A 359 7.63 -7.74 18.71
C GLY A 359 8.58 -7.68 17.52
N THR A 360 8.31 -6.77 16.59
CA THR A 360 9.11 -6.61 15.38
C THR A 360 10.52 -6.11 15.71
N LEU A 361 11.51 -6.91 15.35
CA LEU A 361 12.94 -6.58 15.45
C LEU A 361 13.44 -5.91 14.15
N GLY A 362 12.83 -6.21 13.01
CA GLY A 362 13.18 -5.60 11.73
C GLY A 362 12.74 -6.44 10.55
N TYR A 363 13.23 -6.07 9.37
CA TYR A 363 12.84 -6.66 8.10
C TYR A 363 14.06 -7.05 7.29
N VAL A 364 14.02 -8.24 6.71
CA VAL A 364 14.95 -8.67 5.67
C VAL A 364 14.38 -8.24 4.32
N ASN A 365 15.01 -7.27 3.65
CA ASN A 365 14.57 -6.74 2.35
C ASN A 365 15.00 -7.66 1.21
N THR A 366 14.07 -8.50 0.75
CA THR A 366 14.29 -9.52 -0.28
C THR A 366 14.23 -8.98 -1.71
N ALA A 367 13.83 -7.71 -1.88
CA ALA A 367 13.95 -7.01 -3.15
C ALA A 367 15.40 -6.58 -3.46
N ALA A 368 16.29 -6.53 -2.45
CA ALA A 368 17.71 -6.27 -2.66
C ALA A 368 18.39 -7.42 -3.45
N ALA A 369 19.26 -7.08 -4.40
CA ALA A 369 19.79 -7.99 -5.43
C ALA A 369 20.70 -9.14 -4.92
N ALA A 370 20.85 -9.33 -3.61
CA ALA A 370 21.89 -10.21 -3.04
C ALA A 370 21.38 -11.28 -2.05
N ILE A 371 20.08 -11.38 -1.76
CA ILE A 371 19.59 -12.33 -0.74
C ILE A 371 19.31 -13.72 -1.36
N PRO A 372 19.97 -14.80 -0.88
CA PRO A 372 19.69 -16.19 -1.27
C PRO A 372 18.28 -16.65 -0.89
N ASP A 373 17.86 -17.81 -1.38
CA ASP A 373 16.53 -18.35 -1.08
C ASP A 373 16.45 -19.04 0.29
N SER A 374 17.59 -19.42 0.87
CA SER A 374 17.69 -19.96 2.23
C SER A 374 18.74 -19.17 2.99
N ILE A 375 18.35 -18.61 4.13
CA ILE A 375 19.20 -17.73 4.93
C ILE A 375 19.20 -18.12 6.40
N THR A 376 20.29 -17.76 7.08
CA THR A 376 20.37 -17.71 8.53
C THR A 376 20.32 -16.25 8.94
N VAL A 377 19.39 -15.87 9.82
CA VAL A 377 19.36 -14.56 10.45
C VAL A 377 19.93 -14.67 11.86
N ARG A 378 20.80 -13.74 12.24
CA ARG A 378 21.36 -13.62 13.59
C ARG A 378 20.85 -12.33 14.24
N LEU A 379 20.30 -12.47 15.43
CA LEU A 379 20.04 -11.38 16.36
C LEU A 379 21.18 -11.34 17.37
N CYS A 380 21.81 -10.18 17.57
CA CYS A 380 22.73 -9.98 18.68
C CYS A 380 22.32 -8.74 19.48
N VAL A 381 22.20 -8.87 20.79
CA VAL A 381 21.82 -7.82 21.73
C VAL A 381 23.05 -7.43 22.53
N PHE A 382 23.35 -6.13 22.57
CA PHE A 382 24.56 -5.58 23.19
C PHE A 382 24.21 -4.71 24.39
N ALA A 383 25.02 -4.82 25.44
CA ALA A 383 24.95 -3.93 26.58
C ALA A 383 25.79 -2.65 26.37
N VAL A 384 25.52 -1.63 27.18
CA VAL A 384 26.31 -0.39 27.23
C VAL A 384 27.78 -0.72 27.48
N ALA A 385 28.66 -0.12 26.69
CA ALA A 385 30.10 -0.35 26.79
C ALA A 385 30.63 -0.06 28.20
N GLY A 386 31.52 -0.93 28.70
CA GLY A 386 32.12 -0.81 30.04
C GLY A 386 31.35 -1.48 31.18
N THR A 387 30.17 -2.06 30.92
CA THR A 387 29.39 -2.81 31.93
C THR A 387 29.88 -4.25 32.13
N GLY A 388 30.72 -4.78 31.21
CA GLY A 388 31.25 -6.15 31.28
C GLY A 388 30.24 -7.26 30.97
N VAL A 389 29.00 -6.91 30.60
CA VAL A 389 27.95 -7.86 30.21
C VAL A 389 28.21 -8.35 28.78
N PRO A 390 28.36 -9.67 28.55
CA PRO A 390 28.58 -10.21 27.21
C PRO A 390 27.31 -10.08 26.35
N PRO A 391 27.44 -9.92 25.02
CA PRO A 391 26.30 -9.89 24.13
C PRO A 391 25.57 -11.24 24.13
N CYS A 392 24.24 -11.18 24.02
CA CYS A 392 23.41 -12.35 23.75
C CYS A 392 23.22 -12.45 22.23
N CYS A 393 23.42 -13.62 21.63
CA CYS A 393 23.06 -13.83 20.22
C CYS A 393 22.19 -15.07 20.04
N ASP A 394 21.22 -14.96 19.13
CA ASP A 394 20.34 -16.04 18.71
C ASP A 394 20.28 -16.09 17.17
N THR A 395 19.98 -17.26 16.62
CA THR A 395 19.97 -17.49 15.16
C THR A 395 18.79 -18.32 14.72
N VAL A 396 18.21 -17.97 13.58
CA VAL A 396 17.17 -18.77 12.95
C VAL A 396 17.47 -19.02 11.48
N ASP A 397 17.29 -20.27 11.07
CA ASP A 397 17.37 -20.69 9.67
C ASP A 397 15.97 -20.80 9.10
N PHE A 398 15.76 -20.24 7.90
CA PHE A 398 14.50 -20.40 7.18
C PHE A 398 14.69 -20.25 5.67
N GLN A 399 13.69 -20.72 4.92
CA GLN A 399 13.58 -20.51 3.48
C GLN A 399 12.65 -19.33 3.20
N ILE A 400 13.02 -18.51 2.24
CA ILE A 400 12.21 -17.39 1.76
C ILE A 400 11.27 -17.93 0.69
N PHE A 401 9.98 -17.97 1.02
CA PHE A 401 8.93 -18.20 0.04
C PHE A 401 8.63 -16.91 -0.69
N ARG A 402 9.10 -16.80 -1.92
CA ARG A 402 8.94 -15.58 -2.69
C ARG A 402 7.62 -15.61 -3.46
N GLN A 403 6.85 -14.53 -3.30
CA GLN A 403 5.55 -14.32 -3.92
C GLN A 403 5.62 -13.03 -4.72
N ARG A 404 5.97 -13.14 -5.99
CA ARG A 404 6.17 -12.01 -6.88
C ARG A 404 5.08 -11.98 -7.94
N VAL A 405 3.92 -11.53 -7.50
CA VAL A 405 2.69 -11.49 -8.28
C VAL A 405 2.23 -10.04 -8.35
N TRP A 406 2.37 -9.43 -9.53
CA TRP A 406 1.93 -8.06 -9.79
C TRP A 406 1.84 -7.74 -11.28
N ILE A 407 0.99 -6.79 -11.63
CA ILE A 407 0.90 -6.15 -12.94
C ILE A 407 1.66 -4.82 -12.84
N THR A 408 2.68 -4.63 -13.68
CA THR A 408 3.47 -3.39 -13.70
C THR A 408 2.93 -2.35 -14.67
N GLY A 409 2.23 -2.77 -15.72
CA GLY A 409 1.71 -1.83 -16.70
C GLY A 409 1.09 -2.47 -17.93
N ILE A 410 0.70 -1.63 -18.87
CA ILE A 410 0.16 -2.02 -20.18
C ILE A 410 0.90 -1.26 -21.25
N GLU A 411 1.46 -1.97 -22.24
CA GLU A 411 2.16 -1.40 -23.41
C GLU A 411 3.19 -0.31 -23.03
N GLY A 412 3.96 -0.57 -21.97
CA GLY A 412 4.99 0.34 -21.47
C GLY A 412 4.48 1.52 -20.62
N VAL A 413 3.17 1.71 -20.48
CA VAL A 413 2.59 2.64 -19.50
C VAL A 413 2.54 1.94 -18.14
N LEU A 414 3.32 2.45 -17.19
CA LEU A 414 3.51 1.82 -15.89
C LEU A 414 2.59 2.40 -14.82
N VAL A 415 2.37 1.62 -13.77
CA VAL A 415 1.85 2.14 -12.50
C VAL A 415 2.89 3.05 -11.83
N GLU A 416 2.41 3.97 -11.00
CA GLU A 416 3.26 4.97 -10.34
C GLU A 416 4.26 4.32 -9.36
N SER A 417 5.55 4.69 -9.43
CA SER A 417 6.58 4.19 -8.51
C SER A 417 6.60 5.02 -7.21
N PRO A 418 6.98 4.47 -6.04
CA PRO A 418 6.58 3.23 -5.38
C PRO A 418 5.47 3.43 -4.31
N PRO A 419 4.72 2.37 -3.95
CA PRO A 419 4.90 1.00 -4.42
C PRO A 419 3.86 0.62 -5.49
N GLY A 420 3.33 1.57 -6.27
CA GLY A 420 2.04 1.50 -7.00
C GLY A 420 1.58 0.15 -7.58
N VAL A 421 2.48 -0.75 -7.97
CA VAL A 421 2.20 -2.17 -8.27
C VAL A 421 1.48 -2.93 -7.13
N LEU A 422 1.57 -2.47 -5.89
CA LEU A 422 0.92 -3.05 -4.71
C LEU A 422 -0.24 -2.20 -4.19
N ASN A 423 -0.59 -1.13 -4.89
CA ASN A 423 -1.71 -0.28 -4.55
C ASN A 423 -2.89 -0.61 -5.48
N PRO A 424 -3.97 -1.24 -4.98
CA PRO A 424 -5.09 -1.68 -5.82
C PRO A 424 -5.91 -0.53 -6.43
N VAL A 425 -5.69 0.72 -5.97
CA VAL A 425 -6.31 1.92 -6.56
C VAL A 425 -5.38 2.66 -7.51
N SER A 426 -4.19 2.13 -7.78
CA SER A 426 -3.27 2.75 -8.71
C SER A 426 -3.80 2.64 -10.14
N GLN A 427 -3.67 3.74 -10.87
CA GLN A 427 -4.01 3.82 -12.30
C GLN A 427 -2.74 4.03 -13.11
N LEU A 428 -2.78 3.59 -14.36
CA LEU A 428 -1.65 3.67 -15.30
C LEU A 428 -1.46 5.10 -15.80
N LYS A 429 -0.23 5.61 -15.70
CA LYS A 429 0.09 7.02 -16.01
C LYS A 429 1.30 7.16 -16.92
N THR A 430 1.31 8.22 -17.73
CA THR A 430 2.52 8.73 -18.41
C THR A 430 2.71 10.18 -18.03
N GLY A 431 3.87 10.53 -17.46
CA GLY A 431 4.15 11.92 -17.05
C GLY A 431 3.14 12.48 -16.05
N GLY A 432 2.58 11.63 -15.17
CA GLY A 432 1.57 12.00 -14.17
C GLY A 432 0.12 12.02 -14.67
N VAL A 433 -0.11 11.85 -15.98
CA VAL A 433 -1.44 11.85 -16.59
C VAL A 433 -1.93 10.41 -16.75
N VAL A 434 -3.15 10.12 -16.28
CA VAL A 434 -3.79 8.81 -16.45
C VAL A 434 -4.06 8.54 -17.94
N ARG A 435 -3.82 7.31 -18.40
CA ARG A 435 -4.01 6.90 -19.80
C ARG A 435 -5.17 5.93 -19.98
N SER A 436 -5.77 5.97 -21.17
CA SER A 436 -6.67 4.95 -21.71
C SER A 436 -5.95 4.06 -22.72
N PHE A 437 -6.47 2.86 -22.91
CA PHE A 437 -5.90 1.83 -23.79
C PHE A 437 -6.99 1.24 -24.69
N GLY A 438 -6.61 0.80 -25.88
CA GLY A 438 -7.54 0.16 -26.80
C GLY A 438 -6.87 -0.91 -27.65
N THR A 439 -7.67 -1.62 -28.43
CA THR A 439 -7.20 -2.59 -29.43
C THR A 439 -6.37 -3.75 -28.86
N ALA A 440 -5.20 -4.04 -29.42
CA ALA A 440 -4.34 -5.16 -29.07
C ALA A 440 -3.29 -4.72 -28.04
N LEU A 441 -3.27 -5.36 -26.88
CA LEU A 441 -2.53 -4.91 -25.70
C LEU A 441 -1.66 -6.02 -25.10
N GLN A 442 -0.43 -5.64 -24.70
CA GLN A 442 0.46 -6.39 -23.85
C GLN A 442 0.30 -5.92 -22.41
N ILE A 443 -0.03 -6.85 -21.52
CA ILE A 443 -0.06 -6.60 -20.08
C ILE A 443 1.28 -7.06 -19.53
N HIS A 444 1.99 -6.19 -18.83
CA HIS A 444 3.30 -6.46 -18.25
C HIS A 444 3.20 -6.68 -16.75
N GLY A 445 4.03 -7.56 -16.22
CA GLY A 445 4.11 -7.80 -14.80
C GLY A 445 4.99 -8.97 -14.45
N ARG A 446 4.73 -9.56 -13.30
CA ARG A 446 5.40 -10.74 -12.79
C ARG A 446 4.37 -11.69 -12.22
N ALA A 447 4.44 -12.95 -12.64
CA ALA A 447 3.60 -14.03 -12.16
C ALA A 447 4.51 -15.15 -11.68
N TRP A 448 4.98 -15.04 -10.44
CA TRP A 448 6.01 -15.94 -9.93
C TRP A 448 5.82 -16.27 -8.46
N VAL A 449 5.79 -17.56 -8.16
CA VAL A 449 5.76 -18.10 -6.80
C VAL A 449 6.72 -19.27 -6.70
N GLY A 450 7.49 -19.34 -5.61
CA GLY A 450 8.25 -20.54 -5.30
C GLY A 450 9.39 -20.38 -4.31
N LYS A 451 10.41 -21.24 -4.45
CA LYS A 451 11.63 -21.34 -3.62
C LYS A 451 11.47 -22.01 -2.26
N CYS A 452 10.27 -22.49 -1.94
CA CYS A 452 10.07 -23.51 -0.92
C CYS A 452 9.80 -24.87 -1.54
N ALA A 453 10.21 -25.93 -0.86
CA ALA A 453 9.93 -27.30 -1.28
C ALA A 453 8.41 -27.52 -1.48
N GLY A 454 8.03 -28.06 -2.64
CA GLY A 454 6.63 -28.38 -2.96
C GLY A 454 5.75 -27.18 -3.34
N ARG A 455 6.28 -25.95 -3.32
CA ARG A 455 5.57 -24.75 -3.77
C ARG A 455 6.23 -24.20 -5.03
N GLU A 456 5.67 -24.54 -6.18
CA GLU A 456 6.05 -24.00 -7.48
C GLU A 456 4.81 -23.42 -8.17
N ILE A 457 4.98 -22.52 -9.12
CA ILE A 457 3.86 -22.05 -9.94
C ILE A 457 3.24 -23.22 -10.72
N LYS A 458 1.91 -23.29 -10.68
CA LYS A 458 1.10 -24.22 -11.45
C LYS A 458 0.47 -23.52 -12.65
N ARG A 459 -0.09 -22.32 -12.44
CA ARG A 459 -0.66 -21.50 -13.50
C ARG A 459 -0.75 -20.03 -13.11
N TYR A 460 -0.92 -19.18 -14.11
CA TYR A 460 -1.46 -17.85 -13.90
C TYR A 460 -2.60 -17.55 -14.88
N THR A 461 -3.47 -16.66 -14.44
CA THR A 461 -4.69 -16.27 -15.14
C THR A 461 -4.81 -14.75 -15.13
N LEU A 462 -5.20 -14.18 -16.27
CA LEU A 462 -5.65 -12.79 -16.32
C LEU A 462 -7.16 -12.77 -16.47
N SER A 463 -7.79 -11.94 -15.64
CA SER A 463 -9.23 -11.74 -15.61
C SER A 463 -9.55 -10.27 -15.48
N TYR A 464 -10.76 -9.87 -15.86
CA TYR A 464 -11.24 -8.51 -15.68
C TYR A 464 -12.58 -8.48 -14.96
N GLN A 465 -12.88 -7.32 -14.38
CA GLN A 465 -14.20 -6.95 -13.90
C GLN A 465 -14.49 -5.51 -14.35
N PRO A 466 -15.75 -5.18 -14.73
CA PRO A 466 -16.13 -3.79 -14.93
C PRO A 466 -16.03 -2.99 -13.62
N ASP A 467 -15.85 -1.68 -13.77
CA ASP A 467 -15.61 -0.72 -12.70
C ASP A 467 -14.29 -0.90 -11.94
N PHE A 468 -14.02 0.05 -11.05
CA PHE A 468 -12.84 0.06 -10.20
C PHE A 468 -13.11 -0.65 -8.88
N VAL A 469 -12.68 -1.90 -8.84
CA VAL A 469 -12.72 -2.78 -7.67
C VAL A 469 -11.37 -2.74 -6.95
N VAL A 470 -11.41 -2.87 -5.62
CA VAL A 470 -10.23 -2.82 -4.73
C VAL A 470 -9.94 -4.15 -4.02
N ASP A 471 -10.87 -5.11 -4.12
CA ASP A 471 -10.73 -6.44 -3.54
C ASP A 471 -10.58 -7.48 -4.65
N PRO A 472 -9.42 -8.15 -4.78
CA PRO A 472 -9.19 -9.14 -5.83
C PRO A 472 -10.00 -10.45 -5.65
N ILE A 473 -10.59 -10.67 -4.49
CA ILE A 473 -11.36 -11.89 -4.14
C ILE A 473 -12.84 -11.69 -4.45
N LEU A 474 -13.36 -10.47 -4.33
CA LEU A 474 -14.79 -10.17 -4.48
C LEU A 474 -15.17 -9.89 -5.94
N GLY A 475 -15.92 -10.81 -6.56
CA GLY A 475 -16.65 -10.53 -7.80
C GLY A 475 -16.90 -11.77 -8.65
N PRO A 476 -17.76 -11.67 -9.69
CA PRO A 476 -17.59 -12.52 -10.86
C PRO A 476 -16.44 -11.96 -11.70
N TRP A 477 -15.29 -12.63 -11.66
CA TRP A 477 -14.15 -12.32 -12.51
C TRP A 477 -14.30 -13.00 -13.88
N THR A 478 -14.16 -12.23 -14.96
CA THR A 478 -14.21 -12.78 -16.32
C THR A 478 -12.79 -13.05 -16.80
N GLN A 479 -12.43 -14.33 -16.87
CA GLN A 479 -11.12 -14.75 -17.35
C GLN A 479 -10.99 -14.54 -18.86
N PHE A 480 -9.87 -13.94 -19.29
CA PHE A 480 -9.56 -13.72 -20.71
C PHE A 480 -8.21 -14.28 -21.14
N TRP A 481 -7.33 -14.65 -20.20
CA TRP A 481 -6.03 -15.26 -20.48
C TRP A 481 -5.68 -16.32 -19.44
N GLN A 482 -4.97 -17.38 -19.84
CA GLN A 482 -4.41 -18.37 -18.92
C GLN A 482 -3.14 -18.99 -19.48
N VAL A 483 -2.18 -19.27 -18.60
CA VAL A 483 -0.98 -20.04 -18.89
C VAL A 483 -0.78 -21.10 -17.81
N ASP A 484 -0.71 -22.36 -18.24
CA ASP A 484 -0.44 -23.51 -17.38
C ASP A 484 1.05 -23.93 -17.49
N TYR A 485 1.64 -24.33 -16.37
CA TYR A 485 2.99 -24.88 -16.26
C TYR A 485 2.94 -26.39 -16.02
N LEU A 486 2.78 -27.14 -17.11
CA LEU A 486 2.51 -28.58 -17.11
C LEU A 486 3.77 -29.40 -16.84
N THR A 487 4.91 -29.00 -17.39
CA THR A 487 6.17 -29.79 -17.33
C THR A 487 7.21 -29.16 -16.39
N PRO A 488 8.15 -29.96 -15.85
CA PRO A 488 9.31 -29.42 -15.14
C PRO A 488 10.18 -28.49 -15.99
N LEU A 489 10.20 -28.64 -17.32
CA LEU A 489 10.93 -27.74 -18.23
C LEU A 489 10.25 -26.37 -18.29
N GLN A 490 8.93 -26.31 -18.41
CA GLN A 490 8.16 -25.08 -18.32
C GLN A 490 8.34 -24.39 -16.96
N ARG A 491 8.38 -25.18 -15.87
CA ARG A 491 8.69 -24.67 -14.51
C ARG A 491 10.15 -24.25 -14.32
N LYS A 492 11.07 -24.63 -15.21
CA LYS A 492 12.43 -24.07 -15.24
C LYS A 492 12.52 -22.79 -16.06
N GLU A 493 11.67 -22.65 -17.07
CA GLU A 493 11.56 -21.46 -17.94
C GLU A 493 10.71 -20.34 -17.32
N ILE A 494 10.30 -20.47 -16.04
CA ILE A 494 9.55 -19.42 -15.35
C ILE A 494 10.40 -18.14 -15.34
N GLN A 495 9.80 -17.08 -15.86
CA GLN A 495 10.42 -15.76 -15.91
C GLN A 495 10.52 -15.19 -14.49
N THR A 496 11.75 -15.08 -13.99
CA THR A 496 12.05 -14.46 -12.67
C THR A 496 12.07 -12.92 -12.75
N LEU A 497 12.01 -12.38 -13.96
CA LEU A 497 11.98 -10.95 -14.27
C LEU A 497 10.58 -10.53 -14.71
N GLU A 498 10.39 -9.22 -14.91
CA GLU A 498 9.15 -8.72 -15.50
C GLU A 498 9.03 -9.18 -16.96
N PHE A 499 7.83 -9.55 -17.38
CA PHE A 499 7.56 -10.03 -18.72
C PHE A 499 6.10 -9.71 -19.14
N PRO A 500 5.77 -9.83 -20.43
CA PRO A 500 4.39 -9.73 -20.91
C PRO A 500 3.55 -10.91 -20.40
N LEU A 501 2.64 -10.66 -19.46
CA LEU A 501 1.67 -11.62 -18.93
C LEU A 501 0.70 -12.14 -20.01
N THR A 502 0.52 -11.42 -21.11
CA THR A 502 -0.20 -11.90 -22.30
C THR A 502 0.68 -12.76 -23.22
N SER A 503 1.63 -13.52 -22.67
CA SER A 503 2.48 -14.43 -23.45
C SER A 503 1.81 -15.79 -23.65
N SER A 504 2.23 -16.50 -24.70
CA SER A 504 1.83 -17.88 -24.98
C SER A 504 3.05 -18.78 -25.12
N TRP A 505 2.92 -20.06 -24.75
CA TRP A 505 3.98 -21.04 -24.97
C TRP A 505 4.27 -21.23 -26.46
N LEU A 506 5.55 -21.16 -26.83
CA LEU A 506 6.09 -21.58 -28.11
C LEU A 506 7.04 -22.75 -27.88
N PHE A 507 6.88 -23.80 -28.69
CA PHE A 507 7.83 -24.90 -28.78
C PHE A 507 8.68 -24.72 -30.03
N GLN A 508 10.01 -24.71 -29.86
CA GLN A 508 10.92 -24.79 -31.00
C GLN A 508 12.06 -25.77 -30.67
N PRO A 509 12.25 -26.83 -31.46
CA PRO A 509 13.41 -27.69 -31.32
C PRO A 509 14.66 -26.90 -31.74
N ILE A 510 15.61 -26.71 -30.83
CA ILE A 510 16.92 -26.14 -31.17
C ILE A 510 17.79 -27.27 -31.69
N CYS A 511 18.02 -27.28 -33.00
CA CYS A 511 18.89 -28.25 -33.66
C CYS A 511 20.28 -27.64 -33.88
N LEU A 512 21.33 -28.36 -33.51
CA LEU A 512 22.70 -27.92 -33.76
C LEU A 512 23.05 -28.07 -35.26
N PRO A 513 23.79 -27.12 -35.85
CA PRO A 513 24.26 -27.26 -37.23
C PRO A 513 25.34 -28.37 -37.35
N PRO A 514 25.60 -28.89 -38.56
CA PRO A 514 26.63 -29.90 -38.79
C PRO A 514 28.00 -29.48 -38.22
N PRO A 515 28.83 -30.40 -37.67
CA PRO A 515 28.77 -31.86 -37.81
C PRO A 515 27.90 -32.57 -36.74
N PHE A 516 27.11 -31.83 -35.97
CA PHE A 516 26.24 -32.38 -34.91
C PHE A 516 24.90 -32.87 -35.48
N ASP A 517 24.93 -33.59 -36.60
CA ASP A 517 23.75 -34.04 -37.34
C ASP A 517 22.67 -34.61 -36.40
N ALA A 518 21.50 -33.96 -36.41
CA ALA A 518 20.22 -34.37 -35.80
C ALA A 518 20.06 -34.33 -34.26
N ILE A 519 20.95 -33.72 -33.48
CA ILE A 519 20.63 -33.46 -32.06
C ILE A 519 19.79 -32.17 -31.96
N CYS A 520 18.48 -32.35 -31.80
CA CYS A 520 17.54 -31.30 -31.46
C CYS A 520 17.15 -31.42 -29.99
N PHE A 521 17.28 -30.35 -29.22
CA PHE A 521 16.78 -30.30 -27.85
C PHE A 521 15.43 -29.58 -27.81
N PRO A 522 14.42 -30.14 -27.10
CA PRO A 522 13.16 -29.45 -26.90
C PRO A 522 13.40 -28.21 -26.05
N LYS A 523 12.88 -27.06 -26.50
CA LYS A 523 12.85 -25.83 -25.71
C LYS A 523 11.46 -25.24 -25.75
N ASP A 524 10.89 -25.05 -24.57
CA ASP A 524 9.66 -24.30 -24.34
C ASP A 524 10.02 -22.89 -23.90
N TRP A 525 9.35 -21.86 -24.42
CA TRP A 525 9.43 -20.53 -23.83
C TRP A 525 8.14 -19.74 -24.05
N LEU A 526 7.94 -18.71 -23.23
CA LEU A 526 6.83 -17.78 -23.40
C LEU A 526 7.18 -16.73 -24.46
N LEU A 527 6.42 -16.70 -25.55
CA LEU A 527 6.51 -15.66 -26.57
C LEU A 527 5.49 -14.56 -26.25
N PRO A 528 5.90 -13.28 -26.18
CA PRO A 528 4.98 -12.16 -26.01
C PRO A 528 3.91 -12.12 -27.10
N THR A 529 2.65 -11.99 -26.68
CA THR A 529 1.52 -11.79 -27.59
C THR A 529 0.63 -10.65 -27.08
N ARG A 530 -0.43 -10.32 -27.83
CA ARG A 530 -1.36 -9.25 -27.49
C ARG A 530 -2.77 -9.79 -27.31
N TRP A 531 -3.43 -9.34 -26.25
CA TRP A 531 -4.85 -9.55 -26.04
C TRP A 531 -5.66 -8.45 -26.75
N GLN A 532 -6.71 -8.84 -27.48
CA GLN A 532 -7.61 -7.90 -28.16
C GLN A 532 -8.73 -7.46 -27.22
N SER A 533 -8.69 -6.20 -26.81
CA SER A 533 -9.70 -5.59 -25.92
C SER A 533 -10.99 -5.19 -26.66
N GLY A 534 -10.94 -4.90 -27.98
CA GLY A 534 -12.05 -4.39 -28.79
C GLY A 534 -12.37 -5.16 -30.10
N ARG A 535 -13.42 -4.73 -30.82
CA ARG A 535 -14.08 -5.46 -31.95
C ARG A 535 -13.44 -5.32 -33.34
N ASN A 536 -12.63 -4.29 -33.60
CA ASN A 536 -12.35 -3.82 -34.98
C ASN A 536 -11.26 -4.57 -35.76
N PHE A 537 -10.77 -5.68 -35.23
CA PHE A 537 -9.99 -6.63 -36.01
C PHE A 537 -10.71 -7.97 -35.97
N PRO A 538 -10.71 -8.78 -37.05
CA PRO A 538 -11.21 -10.14 -36.96
C PRO A 538 -10.58 -10.75 -35.72
N ASN A 539 -11.40 -11.38 -34.87
CA ASN A 539 -10.89 -12.27 -33.83
C ASN A 539 -9.90 -13.17 -34.52
N ILE A 540 -8.61 -12.83 -34.50
CA ILE A 540 -7.56 -13.78 -34.75
C ILE A 540 -7.65 -14.56 -33.45
N PRO A 541 -8.29 -15.76 -33.44
CA PRO A 541 -8.16 -16.59 -32.27
C PRO A 541 -6.66 -16.68 -32.09
N VAL A 542 -6.14 -16.30 -30.92
CA VAL A 542 -4.73 -16.58 -30.62
C VAL A 542 -4.59 -18.06 -30.94
N ALA A 543 -3.84 -18.35 -32.01
CA ALA A 543 -3.93 -19.64 -32.63
C ALA A 543 -3.63 -20.67 -31.54
N PRO A 544 -4.41 -21.76 -31.45
CA PRO A 544 -4.16 -22.80 -30.47
C PRO A 544 -2.69 -23.16 -30.52
N GLN A 545 -2.12 -23.40 -29.33
CA GLN A 545 -0.85 -24.08 -29.10
C GLN A 545 -0.56 -25.05 -30.25
N SER A 546 0.25 -24.66 -31.22
CA SER A 546 0.60 -25.54 -32.32
C SER A 546 1.75 -26.41 -31.85
N PHE A 547 1.41 -27.42 -31.06
CA PHE A 547 2.31 -28.52 -30.74
C PHE A 547 2.70 -29.26 -32.02
N PRO A 548 3.96 -29.71 -32.12
CA PRO A 548 4.29 -31.05 -32.55
C PRO A 548 4.47 -31.90 -31.27
N VAL A 549 3.34 -32.33 -30.74
CA VAL A 549 3.03 -33.43 -29.80
C VAL A 549 4.19 -34.06 -29.01
N ASP A 550 4.21 -33.83 -27.68
CA ASP A 550 4.32 -34.94 -26.72
C ASP A 550 2.93 -35.63 -26.69
N PRO A 551 2.80 -36.93 -27.05
CA PRO A 551 1.51 -37.62 -27.17
C PRO A 551 0.70 -37.73 -25.88
N GLN A 552 1.29 -37.39 -24.72
CA GLN A 552 0.68 -37.60 -23.42
C GLN A 552 -0.03 -36.36 -22.87
N VAL A 553 0.11 -35.19 -23.50
CA VAL A 553 -0.52 -33.95 -23.02
C VAL A 553 -1.66 -33.55 -23.96
N PRO A 554 -2.93 -33.59 -23.53
CA PRO A 554 -4.04 -33.15 -24.37
C PRO A 554 -3.89 -31.67 -24.73
N ALA A 555 -4.15 -31.34 -26.00
CA ALA A 555 -4.16 -29.96 -26.47
C ALA A 555 -5.24 -29.17 -25.70
N VAL A 556 -4.83 -28.21 -24.87
CA VAL A 556 -5.78 -27.34 -24.15
C VAL A 556 -6.03 -26.12 -25.02
N VAL A 557 -7.18 -26.09 -25.69
CA VAL A 557 -7.60 -24.97 -26.53
C VAL A 557 -8.18 -23.89 -25.62
N TRP A 558 -7.45 -22.81 -25.40
CA TRP A 558 -7.98 -21.61 -24.75
C TRP A 558 -8.37 -20.57 -25.80
N ALA A 559 -9.63 -20.16 -25.82
CA ALA A 559 -10.07 -19.01 -26.59
C ALA A 559 -9.98 -17.77 -25.69
N SER A 560 -9.14 -16.81 -26.05
CA SER A 560 -9.12 -15.50 -25.38
C SER A 560 -10.49 -14.85 -25.47
N GLN A 561 -11.00 -14.29 -24.37
CA GLN A 561 -12.27 -13.56 -24.36
C GLN A 561 -12.04 -12.05 -24.52
N GLN A 562 -12.83 -11.38 -25.36
CA GLN A 562 -12.84 -9.93 -25.44
C GLN A 562 -13.58 -9.32 -24.23
N LEU A 563 -13.49 -8.00 -24.07
CA LEU A 563 -14.38 -7.27 -23.17
C LEU A 563 -15.85 -7.47 -23.60
N PRO A 564 -16.82 -7.43 -22.68
CA PRO A 564 -18.20 -7.75 -23.03
C PRO A 564 -18.80 -6.64 -23.91
N LEU A 565 -19.25 -7.00 -25.11
CA LEU A 565 -19.87 -6.08 -26.08
C LEU A 565 -21.10 -5.33 -25.54
N VAL A 566 -21.75 -5.88 -24.51
CA VAL A 566 -23.05 -5.40 -24.02
C VAL A 566 -22.93 -4.14 -23.15
N VAL A 567 -21.75 -3.86 -22.59
CA VAL A 567 -21.52 -2.70 -21.70
C VAL A 567 -20.67 -1.65 -22.40
N ASN A 568 -21.24 -0.45 -22.60
CA ASN A 568 -20.54 0.77 -23.03
C ASN A 568 -19.55 0.56 -24.21
N CYS A 569 -19.92 -0.27 -25.18
CA CYS A 569 -19.10 -0.62 -26.34
C CYS A 569 -17.65 -1.03 -25.98
N GLN A 570 -17.48 -1.92 -25.00
CA GLN A 570 -16.16 -2.42 -24.56
C GLN A 570 -15.23 -1.32 -24.03
N SER A 571 -15.81 -0.19 -23.61
CA SER A 571 -15.08 0.99 -23.12
C SER A 571 -15.55 1.32 -21.71
N GLY A 572 -14.70 1.98 -20.92
CA GLY A 572 -15.02 2.34 -19.54
C GLY A 572 -13.91 2.02 -18.56
N ARG A 573 -14.28 2.02 -17.28
CA ARG A 573 -13.43 1.60 -16.17
C ARG A 573 -13.46 0.09 -16.02
N TYR A 574 -12.28 -0.50 -15.88
CA TYR A 574 -12.12 -1.91 -15.59
C TYR A 574 -11.01 -2.12 -14.57
N THR A 575 -11.13 -3.18 -13.78
CA THR A 575 -10.03 -3.72 -12.98
C THR A 575 -9.55 -5.00 -13.66
N ILE A 576 -8.25 -5.08 -13.95
CA ILE A 576 -7.59 -6.32 -14.38
C ILE A 576 -7.03 -7.00 -13.14
N ARG A 577 -7.19 -8.32 -13.05
CA ARG A 577 -6.64 -9.17 -12.01
C ARG A 577 -5.69 -10.20 -12.59
N LEU A 578 -4.51 -10.28 -11.99
CA LEU A 578 -3.60 -11.40 -12.09
C LEU A 578 -3.87 -12.36 -10.92
N ASP A 579 -4.13 -13.62 -11.24
CA ASP A 579 -4.31 -14.71 -10.28
C ASP A 579 -3.24 -15.77 -10.58
N VAL A 580 -2.42 -16.11 -9.59
CA VAL A 580 -1.39 -17.14 -9.69
C VAL A 580 -1.73 -18.26 -8.72
N GLU A 581 -1.84 -19.48 -9.25
CA GLU A 581 -2.07 -20.71 -8.48
C GLU A 581 -0.75 -21.46 -8.35
N ASP A 582 -0.42 -21.94 -7.15
CA ASP A 582 0.72 -22.81 -6.91
C ASP A 582 0.36 -24.31 -6.98
N THR A 583 1.37 -25.18 -6.89
CA THR A 583 1.20 -26.64 -6.92
C THR A 583 0.44 -27.22 -5.73
N MET A 584 0.24 -26.45 -4.65
CA MET A 584 -0.54 -26.82 -3.48
C MET A 584 -2.00 -26.33 -3.57
N GLY A 585 -2.32 -25.48 -4.55
CA GLY A 585 -3.64 -24.89 -4.74
C GLY A 585 -3.83 -23.57 -4.00
N ASP A 586 -2.76 -22.98 -3.45
CA ASP A 586 -2.82 -21.63 -2.89
C ASP A 586 -2.85 -20.60 -4.03
N HIS A 587 -3.58 -19.50 -3.83
CA HIS A 587 -3.75 -18.44 -4.81
C HIS A 587 -3.17 -17.10 -4.33
N TYR A 588 -2.57 -16.38 -5.26
CA TYR A 588 -1.93 -15.08 -5.03
C TYR A 588 -2.39 -14.09 -6.09
N TYR A 589 -2.75 -12.88 -5.67
CA TYR A 589 -3.46 -11.93 -6.52
C TYR A 589 -2.76 -10.58 -6.61
N ASP A 590 -2.91 -9.94 -7.76
CA ASP A 590 -2.74 -8.50 -7.90
C ASP A 590 -3.82 -7.91 -8.81
N ILE A 591 -4.15 -6.64 -8.61
CA ILE A 591 -5.14 -5.93 -9.42
C ILE A 591 -4.66 -4.54 -9.82
N GLN A 592 -5.03 -4.12 -11.04
CA GLN A 592 -4.77 -2.77 -11.52
C GLN A 592 -6.00 -2.15 -12.20
N GLN A 593 -6.21 -0.86 -11.94
CA GLN A 593 -7.30 -0.07 -12.51
C GLN A 593 -6.90 0.51 -13.86
N VAL A 594 -7.72 0.24 -14.87
CA VAL A 594 -7.43 0.53 -16.27
C VAL A 594 -8.66 1.16 -16.93
N TRP A 595 -8.40 2.14 -17.79
CA TRP A 595 -9.41 2.70 -18.68
C TRP A 595 -9.27 2.08 -20.07
N PHE A 596 -10.35 1.50 -20.57
CA PHE A 596 -10.41 1.04 -21.95
C PHE A 596 -11.21 2.00 -22.81
N ASP A 597 -10.67 2.30 -23.97
CA ASP A 597 -11.34 2.99 -25.06
C ASP A 597 -11.30 2.09 -26.29
N ASN A 598 -12.48 1.61 -26.68
CA ASN A 598 -12.70 0.81 -27.88
C ASN A 598 -13.81 1.40 -28.74
N LYS A 599 -14.17 2.67 -28.51
CA LYS A 599 -15.14 3.40 -29.34
C LYS A 599 -14.48 3.82 -30.66
N GLU A 600 -15.30 4.06 -31.67
CA GLU A 600 -14.80 4.48 -32.98
C GLU A 600 -14.57 6.00 -33.02
N ILE A 601 -13.48 6.40 -33.66
CA ILE A 601 -13.20 7.80 -33.96
C ILE A 601 -13.77 8.15 -35.34
N HIS A 602 -14.41 9.31 -35.44
CA HIS A 602 -15.09 9.78 -36.64
C HIS A 602 -14.37 10.98 -37.26
N GLY A 603 -14.07 10.88 -38.55
CA GLY A 603 -13.46 11.94 -39.34
C GLY A 603 -13.96 11.92 -40.77
N GLN A 604 -14.59 13.01 -41.19
CA GLN A 604 -15.12 13.14 -42.54
C GLN A 604 -15.17 14.60 -42.98
N ILE A 605 -14.79 14.88 -44.23
CA ILE A 605 -15.07 16.16 -44.88
C ILE A 605 -16.30 15.95 -45.77
N THR A 606 -17.32 16.78 -45.59
CA THR A 606 -18.57 16.66 -46.35
C THR A 606 -18.66 17.71 -47.46
N GLN A 607 -18.15 18.91 -47.22
CA GLN A 607 -18.14 19.99 -48.20
C GLN A 607 -16.92 20.89 -48.03
N VAL A 608 -16.46 21.45 -49.14
CA VAL A 608 -15.54 22.60 -49.17
C VAL A 608 -16.23 23.68 -49.97
N ALA A 609 -16.35 24.90 -49.46
CA ALA A 609 -16.99 26.01 -50.18
C ALA A 609 -18.44 25.72 -50.64
N GLY A 610 -19.16 24.89 -49.88
CA GLY A 610 -20.55 24.50 -50.20
C GLY A 610 -20.70 23.50 -51.35
N VAL A 611 -19.59 22.94 -51.88
CA VAL A 611 -19.62 21.97 -52.97
C VAL A 611 -19.24 20.55 -52.52
N PRO A 612 -19.78 19.49 -53.18
CA PRO A 612 -19.44 18.10 -52.89
C PRO A 612 -18.06 17.69 -53.44
N PRO A 613 -17.56 16.48 -53.11
CA PRO A 613 -16.32 15.95 -53.69
C PRO A 613 -16.32 16.00 -55.22
N CYS A 614 -15.15 16.24 -55.80
CA CYS A 614 -14.90 16.34 -57.24
C CYS A 614 -15.60 17.51 -57.96
N ALA A 615 -16.24 18.42 -57.23
CA ALA A 615 -16.82 19.63 -57.81
C ALA A 615 -15.73 20.67 -58.18
N THR A 616 -16.11 21.64 -59.01
CA THR A 616 -15.26 22.77 -59.40
C THR A 616 -15.61 24.01 -58.56
N ILE A 617 -14.60 24.67 -58.04
CA ILE A 617 -14.69 25.92 -57.27
C ILE A 617 -14.00 27.02 -58.08
N ASN A 618 -14.69 28.15 -58.29
CA ASN A 618 -14.10 29.33 -58.93
C ASN A 618 -13.64 30.32 -57.86
N LEU A 619 -12.44 30.88 -58.01
CA LEU A 619 -11.93 31.86 -57.04
C LEU A 619 -12.73 33.18 -57.08
N SER A 620 -13.35 33.50 -58.21
CA SER A 620 -14.23 34.66 -58.34
C SER A 620 -15.46 34.62 -57.44
N ASP A 621 -15.90 33.42 -57.01
CA ASP A 621 -17.04 33.25 -56.10
C ASP A 621 -16.75 33.83 -54.70
N PHE A 622 -15.47 33.99 -54.33
CA PHE A 622 -15.03 34.47 -53.02
C PHE A 622 -14.33 35.83 -53.08
N ALA A 623 -13.76 36.18 -54.22
CA ALA A 623 -13.01 37.42 -54.38
C ALA A 623 -13.95 38.63 -54.44
N ALA A 624 -13.69 39.66 -53.61
CA ALA A 624 -14.38 40.94 -53.74
C ALA A 624 -14.09 41.58 -55.12
N PRO A 625 -14.97 42.48 -55.63
CA PRO A 625 -14.76 43.17 -56.90
C PRO A 625 -13.34 43.77 -57.00
N GLY A 626 -12.60 43.40 -58.06
CA GLY A 626 -11.19 43.79 -58.24
C GLY A 626 -10.16 42.83 -57.62
N ALA A 627 -10.59 41.70 -57.05
CA ALA A 627 -9.71 40.68 -56.46
C ALA A 627 -8.71 41.26 -55.44
N ASN A 628 -9.21 42.07 -54.52
CA ASN A 628 -8.37 42.72 -53.51
C ASN A 628 -7.74 41.69 -52.56
N CYS A 629 -6.44 41.46 -52.71
CA CYS A 629 -5.66 40.54 -51.86
C CYS A 629 -5.52 41.01 -50.40
N ALA A 630 -5.94 42.23 -50.04
CA ALA A 630 -5.92 42.70 -48.65
C ALA A 630 -7.06 42.11 -47.79
N VAL A 631 -8.13 41.60 -48.40
CA VAL A 631 -9.32 41.09 -47.69
C VAL A 631 -9.40 39.56 -47.81
N PRO A 632 -9.63 38.80 -46.72
CA PRO A 632 -9.82 37.34 -46.78
C PRO A 632 -10.91 36.90 -47.76
N TRP A 633 -10.70 35.77 -48.42
CA TRP A 633 -11.69 35.11 -49.29
C TRP A 633 -12.17 33.83 -48.59
N PRO A 634 -13.03 33.93 -47.55
CA PRO A 634 -13.35 32.80 -46.69
C PRO A 634 -14.24 31.79 -47.40
N ALA A 635 -13.86 30.52 -47.29
CA ALA A 635 -14.63 29.36 -47.71
C ALA A 635 -14.75 28.39 -46.54
N GLU A 636 -15.97 28.04 -46.17
CA GLU A 636 -16.18 27.07 -45.09
C GLU A 636 -15.79 25.66 -45.54
N LEU A 637 -15.03 24.98 -44.70
CA LEU A 637 -14.77 23.55 -44.79
C LEU A 637 -15.65 22.87 -43.75
N LEU A 638 -16.65 22.15 -44.23
CA LEU A 638 -17.63 21.47 -43.39
C LEU A 638 -17.30 19.99 -43.26
N GLY A 639 -17.52 19.45 -42.06
CA GLY A 639 -17.36 18.04 -41.82
C GLY A 639 -17.55 17.65 -40.36
N ILE A 640 -17.00 16.50 -40.01
CA ILE A 640 -17.08 15.87 -38.70
C ILE A 640 -15.65 15.54 -38.25
N ALA A 641 -15.32 15.95 -37.04
CA ALA A 641 -14.11 15.54 -36.33
C ALA A 641 -14.53 15.24 -34.89
N TYR A 642 -14.72 13.97 -34.58
CA TYR A 642 -15.44 13.57 -33.39
C TYR A 642 -14.87 12.28 -32.81
N ASP A 643 -14.76 12.24 -31.50
CA ASP A 643 -14.40 11.06 -30.72
C ASP A 643 -15.36 11.00 -29.52
N GLU A 644 -15.89 9.83 -29.18
CA GLU A 644 -16.81 9.73 -28.05
C GLU A 644 -16.06 9.82 -26.72
N TYR A 645 -16.73 10.29 -25.66
CA TYR A 645 -16.16 10.09 -24.32
C TYR A 645 -16.14 8.60 -24.00
N ILE A 646 -15.10 8.12 -23.32
CA ILE A 646 -15.07 6.74 -22.82
C ILE A 646 -16.28 6.50 -21.91
N GLU A 647 -16.49 7.40 -20.95
CA GLU A 647 -17.70 7.50 -20.14
C GLU A 647 -18.47 8.76 -20.52
N GLU A 648 -19.73 8.57 -20.92
CA GLU A 648 -20.57 9.69 -21.34
C GLU A 648 -20.72 10.72 -20.20
N LEU A 649 -20.61 12.02 -20.51
CA LEU A 649 -20.61 13.15 -19.57
C LEU A 649 -19.37 13.29 -18.66
N ASN A 650 -18.34 12.47 -18.83
CA ASN A 650 -17.08 12.62 -18.11
C ASN A 650 -16.04 13.34 -18.98
N PHE A 651 -15.89 14.65 -18.75
CA PHE A 651 -15.04 15.57 -19.51
C PHE A 651 -13.57 15.60 -19.06
N VAL A 652 -13.15 14.65 -18.21
CA VAL A 652 -11.81 14.62 -17.64
C VAL A 652 -11.01 13.50 -18.27
N ILE A 653 -9.73 13.74 -18.56
CA ILE A 653 -8.78 12.71 -18.99
C ILE A 653 -8.72 11.59 -17.92
N PRO A 654 -8.80 10.30 -18.31
CA PRO A 654 -8.70 9.80 -19.66
C PRO A 654 -10.03 9.61 -20.39
N SER A 655 -11.17 9.95 -19.77
CA SER A 655 -12.48 9.79 -20.42
C SER A 655 -12.69 10.76 -21.59
N ASP A 656 -12.25 12.01 -21.46
CA ASP A 656 -12.10 12.92 -22.59
C ASP A 656 -10.67 12.84 -23.13
N ASN A 657 -10.45 11.89 -24.02
CA ASN A 657 -9.17 11.59 -24.66
C ASN A 657 -9.05 12.18 -26.07
N PHE A 658 -10.00 13.01 -26.54
CA PHE A 658 -9.95 13.59 -27.89
C PHE A 658 -8.66 14.41 -28.07
N GLY A 659 -7.81 13.95 -28.97
CA GLY A 659 -6.48 14.52 -29.19
C GLY A 659 -6.51 15.69 -30.15
N GLY A 660 -7.50 15.73 -31.04
CA GLY A 660 -7.77 16.82 -31.96
C GLY A 660 -7.91 16.38 -33.41
N TYR A 661 -7.91 17.37 -34.30
CA TYR A 661 -7.88 17.17 -35.74
C TYR A 661 -7.00 18.19 -36.45
N GLY A 662 -6.53 17.81 -37.64
CA GLY A 662 -5.68 18.62 -38.50
C GLY A 662 -6.17 18.57 -39.94
N LEU A 663 -5.91 19.66 -40.67
CA LEU A 663 -6.31 19.81 -42.06
C LEU A 663 -5.12 20.20 -42.92
N TRP A 664 -5.02 19.62 -44.11
CA TRP A 664 -3.99 19.94 -45.10
C TRP A 664 -4.60 20.05 -46.48
N ILE A 665 -3.95 20.82 -47.36
CA ILE A 665 -4.31 20.91 -48.77
C ILE A 665 -3.06 20.73 -49.64
N LYS A 666 -3.24 20.06 -50.79
CA LYS A 666 -2.21 19.92 -51.81
C LYS A 666 -2.81 19.90 -53.21
N LYS A 667 -2.01 20.24 -54.22
CA LYS A 667 -2.34 19.91 -55.62
C LYS A 667 -2.31 18.40 -55.81
N ASP A 668 -3.13 17.90 -56.72
CA ASP A 668 -3.12 16.49 -57.09
C ASP A 668 -1.72 16.08 -57.61
N GLY A 669 -1.24 14.91 -57.16
CA GLY A 669 0.12 14.42 -57.41
C GLY A 669 1.23 15.01 -56.53
N ALA A 670 0.96 15.99 -55.65
CA ALA A 670 1.95 16.49 -54.69
C ALA A 670 2.12 15.54 -53.46
N PRO A 671 3.24 15.62 -52.70
CA PRO A 671 3.48 14.77 -51.54
C PRO A 671 2.43 14.93 -50.42
N ASP A 672 2.12 13.83 -49.74
CA ASP A 672 1.26 13.82 -48.55
C ASP A 672 1.96 14.37 -47.28
N PRO A 673 1.21 14.94 -46.32
CA PRO A 673 -0.23 15.23 -46.37
C PRO A 673 -0.57 16.57 -47.08
N GLY A 674 0.43 17.34 -47.49
CA GLY A 674 0.27 18.68 -48.07
C GLY A 674 0.66 19.82 -47.12
N VAL A 675 0.14 21.02 -47.39
CA VAL A 675 0.40 22.22 -46.59
C VAL A 675 -0.72 22.39 -45.54
N PRO A 676 -0.41 22.65 -44.25
CA PRO A 676 -1.44 22.72 -43.20
C PRO A 676 -2.35 23.94 -43.35
N LEU A 677 -3.63 23.76 -43.06
CA LEU A 677 -4.65 24.82 -43.01
C LEU A 677 -4.84 25.33 -41.57
N PRO A 678 -4.92 26.66 -41.34
CA PRO A 678 -5.25 27.21 -40.03
C PRO A 678 -6.65 26.80 -39.54
N ILE A 679 -6.77 26.49 -38.25
CA ILE A 679 -8.03 26.06 -37.59
C ILE A 679 -8.32 27.00 -36.41
N PRO A 680 -9.51 27.60 -36.30
CA PRO A 680 -10.64 27.55 -37.23
C PRO A 680 -10.50 28.51 -38.43
N GLY A 681 -9.39 29.25 -38.54
CA GLY A 681 -9.15 30.22 -39.62
C GLY A 681 -10.07 31.46 -39.59
N PRO A 682 -9.92 32.37 -40.59
CA PRO A 682 -8.75 32.50 -41.45
C PRO A 682 -7.56 33.06 -40.67
N GLY A 683 -6.38 32.47 -40.84
CA GLY A 683 -5.11 33.09 -40.42
C GLY A 683 -4.69 34.18 -41.42
N ALA A 684 -4.09 35.27 -40.96
CA ALA A 684 -3.51 36.28 -41.86
C ALA A 684 -2.21 35.78 -42.50
N PRO A 685 -1.86 36.18 -43.74
CA PRO A 685 -0.54 35.91 -44.30
C PRO A 685 0.57 36.56 -43.44
N PRO A 686 1.67 35.86 -43.12
CA PRO A 686 1.95 34.45 -43.42
C PRO A 686 1.08 33.50 -42.60
N TRP A 687 0.42 32.54 -43.26
CA TRP A 687 -0.55 31.62 -42.65
C TRP A 687 0.10 30.85 -41.48
N GLY A 688 -0.28 31.24 -40.27
CA GLY A 688 0.29 30.73 -39.03
C GLY A 688 -0.66 29.83 -38.24
N PRO A 689 -0.18 29.26 -37.11
CA PRO A 689 -0.98 28.44 -36.21
C PRO A 689 -2.21 29.21 -35.64
N PRO A 690 -3.23 28.49 -35.10
CA PRO A 690 -3.25 27.05 -34.82
C PRO A 690 -3.47 26.20 -36.07
N PHE A 691 -2.80 25.05 -36.16
CA PHE A 691 -3.03 24.04 -37.22
C PHE A 691 -3.72 22.78 -36.70
N VAL A 692 -4.12 22.79 -35.41
CA VAL A 692 -4.79 21.69 -34.73
C VAL A 692 -6.04 22.23 -34.08
N GLY A 693 -7.19 21.65 -34.42
CA GLY A 693 -8.44 21.87 -33.71
C GLY A 693 -8.54 20.93 -32.52
N THR A 694 -8.86 21.48 -31.34
CA THR A 694 -8.93 20.74 -30.08
C THR A 694 -10.37 20.50 -29.60
N SER A 695 -11.36 20.93 -30.37
CA SER A 695 -12.78 20.75 -30.06
C SER A 695 -13.43 19.82 -31.08
N ARG A 696 -14.35 18.97 -30.60
CA ARG A 696 -15.19 18.11 -31.46
C ARG A 696 -16.03 18.98 -32.40
N VAL A 697 -16.20 18.55 -33.64
CA VAL A 697 -16.96 19.24 -34.68
C VAL A 697 -17.96 18.28 -35.32
N GLY A 698 -19.21 18.75 -35.48
CA GLY A 698 -20.29 17.97 -36.10
C GLY A 698 -20.83 16.86 -35.21
N ASN A 699 -21.71 16.03 -35.78
CA ASN A 699 -22.33 14.89 -35.12
C ASN A 699 -22.27 13.66 -36.05
N PRO A 700 -21.61 12.55 -35.65
CA PRO A 700 -21.36 11.40 -36.51
C PRO A 700 -22.57 10.52 -36.83
N ASP A 701 -23.79 10.86 -36.37
CA ASP A 701 -25.01 10.04 -36.42
C ASP A 701 -24.97 8.76 -35.57
N THR A 702 -23.90 7.99 -35.73
CA THR A 702 -23.68 6.72 -35.04
C THR A 702 -22.83 6.98 -33.81
N ARG A 703 -23.35 6.62 -32.63
CA ARG A 703 -22.62 6.59 -31.37
C ARG A 703 -22.80 5.27 -30.66
N CYS A 704 -22.02 5.03 -29.62
CA CYS A 704 -22.15 3.85 -28.76
C CYS A 704 -23.56 3.73 -28.18
N SER A 705 -24.37 2.83 -28.76
CA SER A 705 -25.78 2.66 -28.37
C SER A 705 -25.99 2.09 -26.96
N THR A 706 -24.95 1.49 -26.39
CA THR A 706 -24.94 0.92 -25.03
C THR A 706 -24.16 1.78 -24.03
N ALA A 707 -23.86 3.05 -24.35
CA ALA A 707 -23.17 3.93 -23.42
C ALA A 707 -23.96 4.15 -22.14
N VAL A 708 -23.23 4.34 -21.03
CA VAL A 708 -23.81 4.59 -19.70
C VAL A 708 -23.18 5.86 -19.12
N PRO A 709 -23.97 6.92 -18.86
CA PRO A 709 -25.37 7.10 -19.25
C PRO A 709 -25.56 7.04 -20.79
N PRO A 710 -26.78 6.77 -21.28
CA PRO A 710 -27.06 6.79 -22.71
C PRO A 710 -26.61 8.11 -23.34
N PRO A 711 -26.12 8.09 -24.59
CA PRO A 711 -25.56 9.29 -25.21
C PRO A 711 -26.59 10.43 -25.26
N GLY A 712 -26.26 11.57 -24.67
CA GLY A 712 -27.15 12.74 -24.65
C GLY A 712 -27.27 13.37 -26.04
N PRO A 713 -28.31 14.18 -26.35
CA PRO A 713 -28.38 14.87 -27.64
C PRO A 713 -27.17 15.81 -27.81
N ILE A 714 -26.37 15.57 -28.86
CA ILE A 714 -25.29 16.49 -29.23
C ILE A 714 -25.91 17.61 -30.07
N PRO A 715 -25.59 18.88 -29.82
CA PRO A 715 -25.79 19.95 -30.79
C PRO A 715 -24.63 19.95 -31.79
N PRO A 716 -24.84 19.90 -33.11
CA PRO A 716 -26.11 19.87 -33.87
C PRO A 716 -26.74 18.46 -34.02
N PRO A 717 -27.98 18.34 -34.55
CA PRO A 717 -28.67 17.06 -34.74
C PRO A 717 -27.80 15.98 -35.42
N PRO A 718 -28.15 14.69 -35.26
CA PRO A 718 -27.45 13.59 -35.91
C PRO A 718 -27.18 13.88 -37.39
N GLY A 719 -25.93 13.66 -37.84
CA GLY A 719 -25.55 13.72 -39.25
C GLY A 719 -25.24 15.11 -39.78
N VAL A 720 -25.26 16.10 -38.89
CA VAL A 720 -24.99 17.48 -39.25
C VAL A 720 -23.49 17.76 -39.15
N SER A 721 -22.92 18.18 -40.28
CA SER A 721 -21.55 18.68 -40.35
C SER A 721 -21.42 20.03 -39.65
N GLY A 722 -20.32 20.22 -38.93
CA GLY A 722 -19.91 21.51 -38.38
C GLY A 722 -18.81 22.16 -39.24
N VAL A 723 -18.44 23.39 -38.89
CA VAL A 723 -17.31 24.08 -39.53
C VAL A 723 -16.01 23.55 -38.92
N LEU A 724 -15.24 22.79 -39.72
CA LEU A 724 -13.91 22.32 -39.35
C LEU A 724 -12.86 23.44 -39.50
N ALA A 725 -12.97 24.27 -40.53
CA ALA A 725 -12.15 25.47 -40.70
C ALA A 725 -12.79 26.45 -41.69
N SER A 726 -12.37 27.71 -41.63
CA SER A 726 -12.60 28.74 -42.64
C SER A 726 -11.32 28.89 -43.46
N PHE A 727 -11.32 28.34 -44.67
CA PHE A 727 -10.21 28.38 -45.61
C PHE A 727 -10.17 29.70 -46.38
N ASP A 728 -9.02 30.39 -46.37
CA ASP A 728 -8.84 31.61 -47.16
C ASP A 728 -8.37 31.30 -48.59
N MET A 729 -9.29 31.42 -49.55
CA MET A 729 -9.07 31.08 -50.96
C MET A 729 -8.01 31.96 -51.64
N ARG A 730 -7.61 33.10 -51.05
CA ARG A 730 -6.44 33.88 -51.51
C ARG A 730 -5.17 33.04 -51.54
N ARG A 731 -5.09 32.03 -50.68
CA ARG A 731 -3.94 31.14 -50.57
C ARG A 731 -3.72 30.34 -51.86
N LEU A 732 -4.72 30.21 -52.72
CA LEU A 732 -4.63 29.50 -54.00
C LEU A 732 -4.40 30.41 -55.21
N ASP A 733 -4.42 31.74 -55.07
CA ASP A 733 -4.14 32.69 -56.16
C ASP A 733 -2.65 33.08 -56.16
N ALA A 734 -1.95 32.89 -57.28
CA ALA A 734 -0.51 33.20 -57.38
C ALA A 734 -0.20 34.69 -57.19
N VAL A 735 -1.17 35.59 -57.44
CA VAL A 735 -1.00 37.03 -57.22
C VAL A 735 -1.13 37.37 -55.74
N CYS A 736 -2.10 36.80 -55.02
CA CYS A 736 -2.26 37.02 -53.58
C CYS A 736 -1.30 36.22 -52.70
N ASN A 737 -0.79 35.08 -53.16
CA ASN A 737 0.13 34.21 -52.42
C ASN A 737 1.33 33.76 -53.27
N PRO A 738 2.27 34.67 -53.60
CA PRO A 738 3.45 34.30 -54.38
C PRO A 738 4.46 33.43 -53.61
N VAL A 739 4.28 33.25 -52.30
CA VAL A 739 5.24 32.55 -51.42
C VAL A 739 5.01 31.04 -51.34
N GLU A 740 3.86 30.53 -51.78
CA GLU A 740 3.57 29.09 -51.87
C GLU A 740 3.28 28.64 -53.32
N PRO A 741 4.23 28.77 -54.27
CA PRO A 741 4.00 28.49 -55.69
C PRO A 741 3.61 27.04 -55.99
N ALA A 742 3.97 26.11 -55.10
CA ALA A 742 3.55 24.72 -55.16
C ALA A 742 2.03 24.53 -54.94
N LEU A 743 1.37 25.49 -54.28
CA LEU A 743 -0.05 25.47 -53.95
C LEU A 743 -0.89 26.40 -54.83
N THR A 744 -0.33 27.48 -55.39
CA THR A 744 -1.11 28.50 -56.12
C THR A 744 -1.35 28.22 -57.61
N LEU A 745 -2.39 28.83 -58.19
CA LEU A 745 -2.70 28.83 -59.63
C LEU A 745 -2.49 30.21 -60.23
N ASN A 746 -1.98 30.27 -61.46
CA ASN A 746 -2.04 31.52 -62.22
C ASN A 746 -3.49 31.81 -62.62
N ARG A 747 -3.80 33.10 -62.81
CA ARG A 747 -5.12 33.52 -63.28
C ARG A 747 -5.40 32.97 -64.69
N GLY A 748 -6.54 32.33 -64.86
CA GLY A 748 -6.96 31.55 -66.03
C GLY A 748 -6.61 30.05 -66.00
N GLU A 749 -6.03 29.53 -64.91
CA GLU A 749 -5.70 28.10 -64.77
C GLU A 749 -6.66 27.35 -63.84
N CYS A 750 -6.79 26.04 -64.06
CA CYS A 750 -7.50 25.13 -63.18
C CYS A 750 -6.60 23.94 -62.80
N CYS A 751 -6.72 23.43 -61.57
CA CYS A 751 -6.00 22.25 -61.11
C CYS A 751 -6.83 21.44 -60.11
N GLY A 752 -6.57 20.14 -60.05
CA GLY A 752 -7.08 19.27 -58.99
C GLY A 752 -6.34 19.52 -57.68
N TYR A 753 -7.08 19.51 -56.57
CA TYR A 753 -6.57 19.58 -55.21
C TYR A 753 -7.16 18.45 -54.38
N VAL A 754 -6.42 18.06 -53.35
CA VAL A 754 -6.90 17.14 -52.32
C VAL A 754 -6.79 17.85 -50.98
N VAL A 755 -7.91 17.93 -50.27
CA VAL A 755 -7.96 18.37 -48.88
C VAL A 755 -8.01 17.14 -47.99
N THR A 756 -7.12 17.08 -47.00
CA THR A 756 -6.96 15.92 -46.12
C THR A 756 -7.29 16.30 -44.69
N LEU A 757 -8.14 15.51 -44.04
CA LEU A 757 -8.46 15.58 -42.62
C LEU A 757 -7.82 14.40 -41.89
N LEU A 758 -7.16 14.68 -40.77
CA LEU A 758 -6.76 13.69 -39.77
C LEU A 758 -7.49 13.98 -38.48
N VAL A 759 -8.15 12.98 -37.89
CA VAL A 759 -8.73 13.07 -36.54
C VAL A 759 -8.06 12.01 -35.68
N TRP A 760 -7.70 12.33 -34.44
CA TRP A 760 -7.05 11.40 -33.52
C TRP A 760 -7.44 11.61 -32.05
N ASP A 761 -7.23 10.56 -31.26
CA ASP A 761 -7.36 10.56 -29.82
C ASP A 761 -6.00 10.43 -29.11
N THR A 762 -6.04 10.24 -27.79
CA THR A 762 -4.84 10.05 -26.96
C THR A 762 -4.79 8.69 -26.25
N SER A 763 -5.67 7.75 -26.62
CA SER A 763 -5.58 6.36 -26.15
C SER A 763 -4.33 5.67 -26.70
N VAL A 764 -3.75 4.79 -25.90
CA VAL A 764 -2.60 3.98 -26.30
C VAL A 764 -3.10 2.74 -27.04
N CYS A 765 -2.88 2.71 -28.37
CA CYS A 765 -3.34 1.65 -29.27
C CYS A 765 -2.19 1.17 -30.18
N PRO A 766 -1.25 0.35 -29.67
CA PRO A 766 0.02 0.03 -30.34
C PRO A 766 -0.12 -0.87 -31.58
N SER A 767 -1.32 -1.42 -31.82
CA SER A 767 -1.63 -2.13 -33.06
C SER A 767 -2.08 -1.21 -34.19
N LEU A 768 -2.21 0.10 -33.93
CA LEU A 768 -2.68 1.11 -34.89
C LEU A 768 -1.54 2.03 -35.32
N GLY A 769 -1.71 2.72 -36.45
CA GLY A 769 -0.73 3.69 -36.92
C GLY A 769 -0.57 4.85 -35.92
N ASN A 770 0.68 5.19 -35.58
CA ASN A 770 1.04 6.20 -34.57
C ASN A 770 0.57 5.87 -33.13
N ASP A 771 0.32 4.59 -32.82
CA ASP A 771 -0.03 4.10 -31.47
C ASP A 771 -1.28 4.72 -30.82
N ARG A 772 -2.27 5.11 -31.63
CA ARG A 772 -3.53 5.77 -31.20
C ARG A 772 -4.70 5.51 -32.15
N HIS A 773 -5.93 5.83 -31.75
CA HIS A 773 -7.03 5.88 -32.70
C HIS A 773 -6.83 7.07 -33.64
N GLN A 774 -6.88 6.81 -34.94
CA GLN A 774 -6.83 7.87 -35.94
C GLN A 774 -7.55 7.47 -37.21
N ILE A 775 -8.12 8.47 -37.88
CA ILE A 775 -8.78 8.30 -39.17
C ILE A 775 -8.37 9.42 -40.11
N TRP A 776 -8.11 9.04 -41.37
CA TRP A 776 -7.78 9.94 -42.46
C TRP A 776 -8.95 10.01 -43.44
N HIS A 777 -9.32 11.21 -43.86
CA HIS A 777 -10.31 11.43 -44.90
C HIS A 777 -9.76 12.37 -45.97
N HIS A 778 -9.91 11.99 -47.24
CA HIS A 778 -9.45 12.78 -48.38
C HIS A 778 -10.64 13.30 -49.17
N PHE A 779 -10.60 14.59 -49.52
CA PHE A 779 -11.65 15.29 -50.23
C PHE A 779 -11.08 15.94 -51.50
N PRO A 780 -11.26 15.31 -52.67
CA PRO A 780 -10.79 15.88 -53.93
C PRO A 780 -11.70 17.02 -54.40
N ILE A 781 -11.13 18.09 -54.95
CA ILE A 781 -11.82 19.23 -55.59
C ILE A 781 -11.04 19.70 -56.81
N CYS A 782 -11.69 20.35 -57.76
CA CYS A 782 -11.03 21.13 -58.80
C CYS A 782 -11.16 22.61 -58.44
N VAL A 783 -10.06 23.36 -58.49
CA VAL A 783 -10.08 24.81 -58.27
C VAL A 783 -9.68 25.49 -59.57
N CYS A 784 -10.49 26.45 -60.00
CA CYS A 784 -10.24 27.31 -61.15
C CYS A 784 -9.98 28.73 -60.66
N ASN A 785 -8.80 29.27 -60.95
CA ASN A 785 -8.52 30.68 -60.78
C ASN A 785 -9.04 31.44 -62.00
N ASP A 786 -10.35 31.65 -62.06
CA ASP A 786 -11.05 32.29 -63.18
C ASP A 786 -10.98 33.83 -63.19
N LEU A 787 -10.18 34.40 -62.29
CA LEU A 787 -9.94 35.84 -62.22
C LEU A 787 -9.26 36.36 -63.50
N PRO A 788 -9.45 37.65 -63.86
CA PRO A 788 -8.83 38.24 -65.04
C PRO A 788 -7.30 38.16 -64.97
N LYS A 789 -6.67 37.75 -66.08
CA LYS A 789 -5.21 37.84 -66.26
C LYS A 789 -4.78 39.30 -66.09
N THR A 790 -3.95 39.55 -65.10
CA THR A 790 -3.31 40.85 -64.85
C THR A 790 -2.14 41.09 -65.78
#